data_AF-J0LF07-F1
#
_entry.id   AF-J0LF07-F1
#
_cell.length_a   1.000
_cell.length_b   1.000
_cell.length_c   1.000
_cell.angle_alpha   90.00
_cell.angle_beta   90.00
_cell.angle_gamma   90.00
#
_symmetry.space_group_name_H-M   'P 1'
#
loop_
_entity.id
_entity.type
_entity.pdbx_description
1 polymer ?
#
loop_
_entity_poly.entity_id
_entity_poly.type
_entity_poly.pdbx_seq_one_letter_code
_entity_poly.pdbx_strand_id
1 'polypeptide(L)'
;MSFVWGQTKRHPIGLATLRRPKWDGGINLFHAAARNDAQYLTWLGAYLAPAGSRPLWTFLADRLFVLAIPKKEARRVPVEARRSPFSQAWKPNARKLPFILRSMLRVAKKYHLAMDAPAFPAALKLAAPIWSHQGLRDQTLLRAGRPEVRCLKFHHAVTTVDDLEEIAEQAGSDHEEESDCACEDCAADRSEGCRWPHRCQAFARDVLCELAPKWSTADTTVDPPSDLRGTFGTHSSDDADLATPCVFDPRLDRGEHAAHYYRLFVHRLAIDGATAAETIQREPASREVVPQSLDAVTVYVAGALDHTRTACPTGGMGIMFPDGEGQDFAGSCPGAPHTHASSTALAVAMAVSLAPRGAPLHMVTRSRQVARMLTTDLRRHEDRGWMDTPGDSDSFRLAAAALRSRVAETTFTTVSKPALKEWPELKDTIKMAKVASDVGAAVDFDTDALAPFDAVGMAVVGITQREALRAIKHTTLPPHDYRRATRQNILEIQSSLLDRCDFAPTDWQVWTGLRSRDLSRGARNFLWRAIHGAHKMGAYFSKMPQPWKAYEKCATCGCLETLFHVLFECPDTHSDRIWESAQELLWHRGICKSIDLGTVLGCASVRLRGDHVYRDLAAERAFRIVVSETAFFLWKLRCEKRIQHAEEPAWGISDEDALARWTALLRNRISMDVLLSDANRFKNLALRAGLANSTWLDVENPANDDIDPSLEPGVLVGMGDGHSIGIG
;
A
#
# COMPACT_ATOMS: atom_id res chain seq x y z
N MET A 1 -2.42 26.88 8.55
CA MET A 1 -3.82 26.48 8.87
C MET A 1 -4.82 27.47 8.25
N SER A 2 -4.52 28.77 8.23
CA SER A 2 -5.22 29.81 7.45
C SER A 2 -5.09 29.69 5.92
N PHE A 3 -4.03 29.03 5.43
CA PHE A 3 -3.64 29.03 4.01
C PHE A 3 -4.64 28.37 3.05
N VAL A 4 -5.44 27.39 3.49
CA VAL A 4 -6.33 26.65 2.57
C VAL A 4 -7.76 27.17 2.61
N TRP A 5 -8.22 27.76 3.72
CA TRP A 5 -9.66 27.94 3.96
C TRP A 5 -10.08 29.31 4.50
N GLY A 6 -9.19 30.31 4.48
CA GLY A 6 -9.48 31.60 5.14
C GLY A 6 -9.84 31.40 6.61
N GLN A 7 -10.47 32.39 7.26
CA GLN A 7 -10.73 32.40 8.71
C GLN A 7 -11.65 31.29 9.25
N THR A 8 -12.12 30.33 8.43
CA THR A 8 -13.01 29.27 8.90
C THR A 8 -12.24 28.14 9.62
N LYS A 9 -12.54 27.94 10.91
CA LYS A 9 -11.86 26.95 11.77
C LYS A 9 -12.20 25.48 11.46
N ARG A 10 -13.27 25.18 10.71
CA ARG A 10 -13.72 23.80 10.42
C ARG A 10 -14.32 23.68 9.01
N HIS A 11 -13.72 22.84 8.17
CA HIS A 11 -14.24 22.45 6.86
C HIS A 11 -15.18 21.22 7.02
N PRO A 12 -16.26 21.08 6.22
CA PRO A 12 -17.18 19.96 6.32
C PRO A 12 -16.47 18.61 6.16
N ILE A 13 -15.44 18.51 5.31
CA ILE A 13 -14.57 17.33 5.16
C ILE A 13 -13.30 17.49 6.00
N GLY A 14 -12.94 16.44 6.75
CA GLY A 14 -11.80 16.43 7.67
C GLY A 14 -10.46 16.38 6.97
N LEU A 15 -9.42 16.93 7.61
CA LEU A 15 -8.07 16.99 7.05
C LEU A 15 -7.49 15.61 6.71
N ALA A 16 -7.79 14.58 7.51
CA ALA A 16 -7.35 13.22 7.24
C ALA A 16 -7.85 12.73 5.87
N THR A 17 -9.14 12.89 5.58
CA THR A 17 -9.75 12.57 4.28
C THR A 17 -9.13 13.40 3.16
N LEU A 18 -8.99 14.72 3.33
CA LEU A 18 -8.42 15.59 2.29
C LEU A 18 -6.98 15.19 1.91
N ARG A 19 -6.21 14.68 2.87
CA ARG A 19 -4.82 14.23 2.68
C ARG A 19 -4.70 12.88 1.99
N ARG A 20 -5.78 12.09 1.92
CA ARG A 20 -5.82 10.81 1.21
C ARG A 20 -5.53 11.02 -0.29
N PRO A 21 -5.07 9.96 -0.98
CA PRO A 21 -4.98 9.97 -2.42
C PRO A 21 -6.30 10.26 -3.12
N LYS A 22 -6.21 10.80 -4.35
CA LYS A 22 -7.39 11.08 -5.20
C LYS A 22 -8.19 9.85 -5.57
N TRP A 23 -7.58 8.67 -5.53
CA TRP A 23 -8.24 7.39 -5.78
C TRP A 23 -8.85 6.77 -4.51
N ASP A 24 -8.77 7.46 -3.36
CA ASP A 24 -9.34 7.06 -2.08
C ASP A 24 -10.11 8.24 -1.44
N GLY A 25 -10.85 8.98 -2.26
CA GLY A 25 -11.68 10.11 -1.85
C GLY A 25 -10.96 11.38 -1.45
N GLY A 26 -9.64 11.38 -1.29
CA GLY A 26 -8.92 12.60 -0.93
C GLY A 26 -8.66 13.53 -2.12
N ILE A 27 -8.00 14.65 -1.84
CA ILE A 27 -7.51 15.59 -2.86
C ILE A 27 -5.99 15.62 -2.94
N ASN A 28 -5.30 14.69 -2.25
CA ASN A 28 -3.86 14.70 -2.03
C ASN A 28 -3.35 15.98 -1.34
N LEU A 29 -4.11 16.50 -0.37
CA LEU A 29 -3.72 17.72 0.35
C LEU A 29 -2.35 17.57 1.01
N PHE A 30 -1.51 18.61 0.89
CA PHE A 30 -0.16 18.61 1.45
C PHE A 30 -0.16 18.40 2.97
N HIS A 31 0.69 17.48 3.44
CA HIS A 31 0.86 17.15 4.85
C HIS A 31 2.27 17.52 5.33
N ALA A 32 2.46 18.77 5.75
CA ALA A 32 3.76 19.30 6.18
C ALA A 32 4.46 18.41 7.22
N ALA A 33 3.74 17.99 8.28
CA ALA A 33 4.36 17.17 9.32
C ALA A 33 4.80 15.78 8.82
N ALA A 34 4.02 15.11 7.97
CA ALA A 34 4.41 13.82 7.36
C ALA A 34 5.61 13.99 6.41
N ARG A 35 5.70 15.11 5.68
CA ARG A 35 6.87 15.41 4.84
C ARG A 35 8.13 15.66 5.69
N ASN A 36 7.99 16.42 6.78
CA ASN A 36 9.10 16.65 7.71
C ASN A 36 9.56 15.33 8.35
N ASP A 37 8.61 14.51 8.78
CA ASP A 37 8.89 13.17 9.29
C ASP A 37 9.63 12.30 8.26
N ALA A 38 9.19 12.30 7.00
CA ALA A 38 9.88 11.63 5.90
C ALA A 38 11.31 12.15 5.69
N GLN A 39 11.54 13.47 5.82
CA GLN A 39 12.89 14.04 5.73
C GLN A 39 13.80 13.51 6.84
N TYR A 40 13.31 13.46 8.08
CA TYR A 40 14.08 12.95 9.21
C TYR A 40 14.35 11.44 9.10
N LEU A 41 13.47 10.68 8.45
CA LEU A 41 13.73 9.27 8.13
C LEU A 41 14.85 9.11 7.09
N THR A 42 14.91 9.97 6.06
CA THR A 42 16.04 9.98 5.12
C THR A 42 17.36 10.31 5.83
N TRP A 43 17.37 11.27 6.76
CA TRP A 43 18.57 11.56 7.56
C TRP A 43 18.96 10.43 8.51
N LEU A 44 17.96 9.73 9.07
CA LEU A 44 18.19 8.51 9.85
C LEU A 44 18.81 7.41 9.01
N GLY A 45 18.32 7.19 7.78
CA GLY A 45 18.91 6.26 6.82
C GLY A 45 20.36 6.60 6.51
N ALA A 46 20.68 7.87 6.25
CA ALA A 46 22.04 8.32 6.03
C ALA A 46 22.95 8.14 7.26
N TYR A 47 22.40 8.29 8.47
CA TYR A 47 23.14 8.05 9.72
C TYR A 47 23.44 6.56 9.95
N LEU A 48 22.52 5.66 9.60
CA LEU A 48 22.64 4.21 9.80
C LEU A 48 23.35 3.50 8.64
N ALA A 49 23.70 4.21 7.58
CA ALA A 49 24.40 3.65 6.42
C ALA A 49 25.80 3.10 6.79
N PRO A 50 26.39 2.19 5.99
CA PRO A 50 27.74 1.70 6.20
C PRO A 50 28.77 2.84 6.28
N ALA A 51 29.81 2.68 7.10
CA ALA A 51 30.77 3.74 7.43
C ALA A 51 31.34 4.49 6.20
N GLY A 52 31.67 3.78 5.12
CA GLY A 52 32.19 4.37 3.88
C GLY A 52 31.20 5.25 3.10
N SER A 53 29.91 5.16 3.41
CA SER A 53 28.83 5.93 2.77
C SER A 53 28.22 7.01 3.65
N ARG A 54 28.64 7.09 4.93
CA ARG A 54 28.07 8.01 5.91
C ARG A 54 28.56 9.44 5.67
N PRO A 55 27.67 10.44 5.65
CA PRO A 55 28.08 11.84 5.61
C PRO A 55 28.84 12.27 6.87
N LEU A 56 29.72 13.26 6.75
CA LEU A 56 30.62 13.69 7.83
C LEU A 56 29.92 14.08 9.15
N TRP A 57 28.69 14.63 9.07
CA TRP A 57 27.91 15.03 10.25
C TRP A 57 27.52 13.85 11.15
N THR A 58 27.47 12.62 10.63
CA THR A 58 27.03 11.45 11.38
C THR A 58 28.07 11.04 12.44
N PHE A 59 29.36 11.23 12.16
CA PHE A 59 30.44 10.95 13.10
C PHE A 59 30.40 11.93 14.29
N LEU A 60 30.03 13.20 14.04
CA LEU A 60 29.73 14.15 15.11
C LEU A 60 28.48 13.73 15.89
N ALA A 61 27.44 13.27 15.19
CA ALA A 61 26.21 12.80 15.82
C ALA A 61 26.46 11.60 16.76
N ASP A 62 27.33 10.65 16.39
CA ASP A 62 27.75 9.54 17.25
C ASP A 62 28.26 10.07 18.60
N ARG A 63 29.19 11.03 18.57
CA ARG A 63 29.74 11.65 19.79
C ARG A 63 28.69 12.38 20.61
N LEU A 64 27.78 13.10 19.96
CA LEU A 64 26.68 13.80 20.66
C LEU A 64 25.72 12.82 21.34
N PHE A 65 25.42 11.67 20.71
CA PHE A 65 24.60 10.64 21.35
C PHE A 65 25.31 10.01 22.55
N VAL A 66 26.61 9.71 22.43
CA VAL A 66 27.43 9.19 23.53
C VAL A 66 27.45 10.17 24.72
N LEU A 67 27.62 11.47 24.48
CA LEU A 67 27.58 12.51 25.54
C LEU A 67 26.18 12.68 26.15
N ALA A 68 25.13 12.34 25.41
CA ALA A 68 23.74 12.42 25.87
C ALA A 68 23.28 11.17 26.64
N ILE A 69 24.13 10.16 26.84
CA ILE A 69 23.78 8.93 27.55
C ILE A 69 23.28 9.23 28.99
N PRO A 70 22.22 8.57 29.48
CA PRO A 70 21.76 8.74 30.86
C PRO A 70 22.81 8.28 31.87
N LYS A 71 22.92 8.97 33.02
CA LYS A 71 23.91 8.62 34.08
C LYS A 71 23.82 7.16 34.55
N LYS A 72 22.61 6.59 34.61
CA LYS A 72 22.38 5.19 34.99
C LYS A 72 22.99 4.22 33.96
N GLU A 73 22.81 4.49 32.67
CA GLU A 73 23.37 3.68 31.58
C GLU A 73 24.87 3.92 31.38
N ALA A 74 25.35 5.14 31.62
CA ALA A 74 26.78 5.47 31.56
C ALA A 74 27.63 4.60 32.50
N ARG A 75 27.07 4.16 33.64
CA ARG A 75 27.72 3.23 34.57
C ARG A 75 27.71 1.78 34.06
N ARG A 76 26.77 1.44 33.18
CA ARG A 76 26.59 0.09 32.62
C ARG A 76 27.43 -0.12 31.36
N VAL A 77 27.54 0.89 30.50
CA VAL A 77 28.24 0.79 29.22
C VAL A 77 29.60 1.51 29.30
N PRO A 78 30.74 0.80 29.18
CA PRO A 78 32.09 1.38 29.06
C PRO A 78 32.16 2.44 27.96
N VAL A 79 33.05 3.42 28.06
CA VAL A 79 33.08 4.55 27.11
C VAL A 79 33.42 4.05 25.70
N GLU A 80 34.34 3.09 25.61
CA GLU A 80 34.85 2.46 24.40
C GLU A 80 33.75 1.62 23.71
N ALA A 81 32.85 1.03 24.50
CA ALA A 81 31.75 0.19 24.01
C ALA A 81 30.47 0.99 23.67
N ARG A 82 30.45 2.31 23.83
CA ARG A 82 29.28 3.15 23.44
C ARG A 82 29.32 3.41 21.95
N ARG A 83 28.42 2.79 21.20
CA ARG A 83 28.31 2.95 19.76
C ARG A 83 27.19 3.92 19.39
N SER A 84 25.94 3.44 19.37
CA SER A 84 24.79 4.20 18.88
C SER A 84 23.53 3.82 19.65
N PRO A 85 22.60 4.76 19.91
CA PRO A 85 21.32 4.45 20.55
C PRO A 85 20.38 3.63 19.65
N PHE A 86 20.76 3.40 18.40
CA PHE A 86 20.01 2.58 17.45
C PHE A 86 20.57 1.16 17.32
N SER A 87 21.79 0.89 17.79
CA SER A 87 22.38 -0.46 17.85
C SER A 87 22.45 -1.03 19.27
N GLN A 88 22.14 -0.20 20.28
CA GLN A 88 22.08 -0.54 21.70
C GLN A 88 20.72 -0.10 22.27
N ALA A 89 20.33 -0.63 23.43
CA ALA A 89 19.01 -0.42 24.03
C ALA A 89 18.89 0.85 24.88
N TRP A 90 20.00 1.56 25.13
CA TRP A 90 19.99 2.79 25.94
C TRP A 90 19.33 3.97 25.21
N LYS A 91 18.65 4.84 25.96
CA LYS A 91 17.88 5.97 25.41
C LYS A 91 18.54 7.30 25.79
N PRO A 92 19.07 8.08 24.83
CA PRO A 92 19.76 9.34 25.12
C PRO A 92 18.80 10.40 25.70
N ASN A 93 19.36 11.33 26.47
CA ASN A 93 18.61 12.48 26.96
C ASN A 93 18.35 13.48 25.82
N ALA A 94 17.14 13.40 25.25
CA ALA A 94 16.68 14.23 24.16
C ALA A 94 16.85 15.75 24.37
N ARG A 95 16.84 16.25 25.62
CA ARG A 95 16.99 17.67 25.92
C ARG A 95 18.41 18.18 25.64
N LYS A 96 19.42 17.31 25.76
CA LYS A 96 20.83 17.62 25.47
C LYS A 96 21.16 17.56 23.98
N LEU A 97 20.26 17.01 23.17
CA LEU A 97 20.49 16.82 21.75
C LEU A 97 19.98 18.01 20.93
N PRO A 98 20.68 18.38 19.85
CA PRO A 98 20.18 19.29 18.83
C PRO A 98 18.82 18.84 18.28
N PHE A 99 18.06 19.80 17.75
CA PHE A 99 16.71 19.56 17.23
C PHE A 99 16.65 18.44 16.18
N ILE A 100 17.66 18.34 15.32
CA ILE A 100 17.73 17.33 14.25
C ILE A 100 17.83 15.91 14.84
N LEU A 101 18.81 15.67 15.74
CA LEU A 101 19.01 14.36 16.36
C LEU A 101 17.81 13.96 17.24
N ARG A 102 17.21 14.93 17.93
CA ARG A 102 15.96 14.73 18.67
C ARG A 102 14.81 14.30 17.75
N SER A 103 14.72 14.91 16.56
CA SER A 103 13.71 14.57 15.56
C SER A 103 13.94 13.19 14.97
N MET A 104 15.19 12.79 14.73
CA MET A 104 15.56 11.43 14.30
C MET A 104 15.12 10.37 15.31
N LEU A 105 15.43 10.54 16.60
CA LEU A 105 14.96 9.64 17.66
C LEU A 105 13.44 9.55 17.73
N ARG A 106 12.75 10.70 17.58
CA ARG A 106 11.29 10.75 17.57
C ARG A 106 10.72 9.96 16.38
N VAL A 107 11.23 10.13 15.16
CA VAL A 107 10.69 9.41 13.99
C VAL A 107 11.06 7.93 14.02
N ALA A 108 12.26 7.56 14.49
CA ALA A 108 12.64 6.17 14.68
C ALA A 108 11.67 5.45 15.63
N LYS A 109 11.34 6.08 16.77
CA LYS A 109 10.34 5.53 17.71
C LYS A 109 8.93 5.53 17.10
N LYS A 110 8.50 6.65 16.51
CA LYS A 110 7.15 6.82 15.96
C LYS A 110 6.82 5.81 14.85
N TYR A 111 7.82 5.46 14.05
CA TYR A 111 7.66 4.56 12.91
C TYR A 111 8.30 3.18 13.14
N HIS A 112 8.51 2.81 14.41
CA HIS A 112 8.91 1.47 14.81
C HIS A 112 10.18 0.98 14.08
N LEU A 113 11.28 1.74 14.19
CA LEU A 113 12.59 1.28 13.74
C LEU A 113 13.02 0.06 14.57
N ALA A 114 13.36 -1.04 13.90
CA ALA A 114 13.90 -2.25 14.48
C ALA A 114 15.03 -2.80 13.61
N MET A 115 15.98 -3.54 14.20
CA MET A 115 16.88 -4.41 13.44
C MET A 115 16.19 -5.75 13.23
N ASP A 116 16.05 -6.19 11.99
CA ASP A 116 15.33 -7.40 11.66
C ASP A 116 15.70 -7.97 10.28
N ALA A 117 15.74 -9.31 10.21
CA ALA A 117 15.69 -10.15 9.01
C ALA A 117 15.17 -11.55 9.41
N PRO A 118 14.73 -12.40 8.48
CA PRO A 118 14.35 -13.78 8.81
C PRO A 118 15.41 -14.53 9.63
N ALA A 119 16.69 -14.40 9.26
CA ALA A 119 17.82 -14.88 10.04
C ALA A 119 19.01 -13.91 9.95
N PHE A 120 19.74 -13.74 11.05
CA PHE A 120 20.97 -12.94 11.06
C PHE A 120 22.20 -13.79 10.73
N PRO A 121 23.13 -13.31 9.88
CA PRO A 121 24.41 -13.97 9.68
C PRO A 121 25.22 -14.05 10.99
N ALA A 122 25.99 -15.12 11.19
CA ALA A 122 26.83 -15.30 12.38
C ALA A 122 27.76 -14.10 12.62
N ALA A 123 28.42 -13.60 11.58
CA ALA A 123 29.30 -12.43 11.67
C ALA A 123 28.59 -11.17 12.21
N LEU A 124 27.29 -11.00 11.93
CA LEU A 124 26.51 -9.90 12.47
C LEU A 124 26.21 -10.08 13.96
N LYS A 125 25.88 -11.31 14.38
CA LYS A 125 25.60 -11.66 15.78
C LYS A 125 26.85 -11.43 16.64
N LEU A 126 27.99 -11.97 16.21
CA LEU A 126 29.29 -11.84 16.88
C LEU A 126 29.72 -10.37 17.04
N ALA A 127 29.61 -9.57 15.97
CA ALA A 127 30.00 -8.15 16.00
C ALA A 127 29.05 -7.24 16.81
N ALA A 128 27.92 -7.76 17.31
CA ALA A 128 26.94 -6.98 18.04
C ALA A 128 27.47 -6.54 19.41
N PRO A 129 27.17 -5.32 19.88
CA PRO A 129 27.65 -4.84 21.18
C PRO A 129 26.87 -5.49 22.33
N ILE A 130 27.57 -6.18 23.24
CA ILE A 130 26.92 -6.89 24.35
C ILE A 130 26.40 -5.93 25.44
N TRP A 131 27.11 -4.83 25.69
CA TRP A 131 26.69 -3.85 26.67
C TRP A 131 25.45 -3.11 26.19
N SER A 132 24.34 -3.25 26.92
CA SER A 132 23.04 -2.73 26.49
C SER A 132 22.60 -3.31 25.14
N HIS A 133 22.84 -4.60 24.92
CA HIS A 133 22.44 -5.32 23.71
C HIS A 133 20.92 -5.24 23.48
N GLN A 134 20.47 -5.11 22.23
CA GLN A 134 19.03 -4.93 21.92
C GLN A 134 18.21 -6.20 22.10
N GLY A 135 18.81 -7.35 21.83
CA GLY A 135 18.20 -8.68 21.99
C GLY A 135 18.25 -9.24 23.41
N LEU A 136 18.88 -8.57 24.39
CA LEU A 136 18.97 -9.10 25.76
C LEU A 136 17.63 -8.93 26.50
N ARG A 137 17.04 -10.05 26.94
CA ARG A 137 15.72 -10.13 27.59
C ARG A 137 15.71 -9.43 28.94
N ASP A 138 16.70 -9.70 29.80
CA ASP A 138 16.92 -8.97 31.05
C ASP A 138 18.20 -8.11 31.05
N GLN A 139 18.02 -6.81 30.78
CA GLN A 139 19.07 -5.79 30.91
C GLN A 139 19.64 -5.67 32.35
N THR A 140 18.97 -6.23 33.34
CA THR A 140 19.37 -6.14 34.74
C THR A 140 20.48 -7.11 35.15
N LEU A 141 20.77 -8.12 34.34
CA LEU A 141 21.91 -9.01 34.49
C LEU A 141 23.23 -8.24 34.44
N LEU A 142 23.37 -7.32 33.48
CA LEU A 142 24.55 -6.49 33.28
C LEU A 142 24.62 -5.26 34.22
N ARG A 143 24.06 -5.37 35.44
CA ARG A 143 24.16 -4.31 36.45
C ARG A 143 25.62 -4.13 36.90
N ALA A 144 26.10 -2.88 36.85
CA ALA A 144 27.46 -2.49 37.20
C ALA A 144 27.93 -2.78 38.66
N GLY A 145 27.03 -3.27 39.52
CA GLY A 145 27.35 -3.64 40.90
C GLY A 145 27.93 -5.05 41.06
N ARG A 146 27.76 -5.94 40.09
CA ARG A 146 28.27 -7.31 40.16
C ARG A 146 29.79 -7.36 39.93
N PRO A 147 30.56 -8.13 40.72
CA PRO A 147 32.00 -8.32 40.50
C PRO A 147 32.35 -8.82 39.10
N GLU A 148 31.57 -9.78 38.59
CA GLU A 148 31.76 -10.42 37.28
C GLU A 148 31.60 -9.39 36.16
N VAL A 149 30.57 -8.53 36.24
CA VAL A 149 30.35 -7.42 35.29
C VAL A 149 31.51 -6.41 35.30
N ARG A 150 32.16 -6.19 36.45
CA ARG A 150 33.34 -5.32 36.51
C ARG A 150 34.56 -6.02 35.92
N CYS A 151 34.73 -7.30 36.21
CA CYS A 151 35.83 -8.11 35.69
C CYS A 151 35.79 -8.17 34.17
N LEU A 152 34.64 -8.52 33.58
CA LEU A 152 34.44 -8.55 32.13
C LEU A 152 34.74 -7.21 31.46
N LYS A 153 34.52 -6.07 32.13
CA LYS A 153 34.79 -4.74 31.57
C LYS A 153 36.25 -4.33 31.62
N PHE A 154 36.91 -4.58 32.74
CA PHE A 154 38.20 -3.94 33.04
C PHE A 154 39.39 -4.90 32.93
N HIS A 155 39.16 -6.20 33.11
CA HIS A 155 40.21 -7.23 33.00
C HIS A 155 40.09 -7.98 31.68
N HIS A 156 38.90 -8.44 31.30
CA HIS A 156 38.70 -9.15 30.02
C HIS A 156 38.36 -8.23 28.84
N ALA A 157 38.19 -6.91 29.08
CA ALA A 157 37.92 -5.90 28.05
C ALA A 157 36.77 -6.22 27.06
N VAL A 158 35.76 -6.98 27.48
CA VAL A 158 34.65 -7.43 26.64
C VAL A 158 33.87 -6.25 26.08
N THR A 159 33.60 -6.25 24.78
CA THR A 159 32.80 -5.23 24.08
C THR A 159 31.71 -5.81 23.17
N THR A 160 31.94 -6.97 22.56
CA THR A 160 31.05 -7.63 21.60
C THR A 160 30.49 -8.94 22.13
N VAL A 161 29.63 -9.60 21.33
CA VAL A 161 29.16 -10.96 21.61
C VAL A 161 30.30 -11.96 21.37
N ASP A 162 31.13 -11.73 20.34
CA ASP A 162 32.34 -12.51 20.04
C ASP A 162 33.27 -12.59 21.27
N ASP A 163 33.63 -11.42 21.83
CA ASP A 163 34.47 -11.34 23.03
C ASP A 163 33.83 -12.09 24.23
N LEU A 164 32.50 -12.19 24.29
CA LEU A 164 31.81 -12.89 25.38
C LEU A 164 31.76 -14.40 25.16
N GLU A 165 31.65 -14.85 23.90
CA GLU A 165 31.74 -16.25 23.51
C GLU A 165 33.12 -16.82 23.77
N GLU A 166 34.17 -16.08 23.43
CA GLU A 166 35.55 -16.47 23.72
C GLU A 166 35.72 -16.78 25.21
N ILE A 167 35.22 -15.89 26.09
CA ILE A 167 35.24 -16.13 27.55
C ILE A 167 34.36 -17.31 27.96
N ALA A 168 33.24 -17.56 27.29
CA ALA A 168 32.34 -18.67 27.61
C ALA A 168 32.90 -20.05 27.20
N GLU A 169 33.72 -20.10 26.14
CA GLU A 169 34.26 -21.31 25.50
C GLU A 169 35.63 -21.79 26.04
N GLN A 170 36.32 -20.97 26.84
CA GLN A 170 37.64 -21.22 27.46
C GLN A 170 37.72 -22.40 28.47
N ALA A 171 36.85 -23.41 28.34
CA ALA A 171 36.88 -24.63 29.15
C ALA A 171 37.54 -25.77 28.36
N GLY A 172 38.88 -25.87 28.44
CA GLY A 172 39.62 -27.05 27.97
C GLY A 172 39.29 -28.32 28.79
N SER A 173 39.76 -29.49 28.33
CA SER A 173 39.51 -30.78 29.01
C SER A 173 40.00 -30.84 30.46
N ASP A 174 41.00 -30.03 30.78
CA ASP A 174 41.68 -30.00 32.08
C ASP A 174 41.16 -28.85 32.97
N HIS A 175 40.02 -28.26 32.61
CA HIS A 175 39.38 -27.20 33.37
C HIS A 175 38.64 -27.73 34.61
N GLU A 176 38.76 -27.00 35.71
CA GLU A 176 38.07 -27.26 36.98
C GLU A 176 37.35 -25.98 37.42
N GLU A 177 36.13 -26.09 37.98
CA GLU A 177 35.30 -24.96 38.43
C GLU A 177 35.83 -24.31 39.73
N GLU A 178 37.14 -24.10 39.83
CA GLU A 178 37.86 -23.59 40.99
C GLU A 178 38.62 -22.30 40.68
N SER A 179 39.03 -21.55 41.72
CA SER A 179 39.75 -20.27 41.53
C SER A 179 41.16 -20.42 40.96
N ASP A 180 41.79 -21.54 41.25
CA ASP A 180 43.19 -21.85 41.03
C ASP A 180 43.39 -22.96 39.99
N CYS A 181 42.35 -23.25 39.20
CA CYS A 181 42.41 -24.15 38.05
C CYS A 181 43.67 -23.89 37.21
N ALA A 182 44.43 -24.95 36.93
CA ALA A 182 45.73 -24.87 36.28
C ALA A 182 45.67 -24.79 34.75
N CYS A 183 44.49 -24.76 34.13
CA CYS A 183 44.37 -24.66 32.68
C CYS A 183 44.96 -23.34 32.14
N GLU A 184 45.42 -23.37 30.89
CA GLU A 184 46.09 -22.25 30.23
C GLU A 184 45.21 -20.99 30.22
N ASP A 185 43.92 -21.13 29.91
CA ASP A 185 42.96 -20.02 29.86
C ASP A 185 42.77 -19.34 31.22
N CYS A 186 42.57 -20.13 32.29
CA CYS A 186 42.43 -19.59 33.64
C CYS A 186 43.73 -18.95 34.14
N ALA A 187 44.89 -19.47 33.73
CA ALA A 187 46.18 -18.87 34.05
C ALA A 187 46.39 -17.53 33.33
N ALA A 188 46.02 -17.44 32.05
CA ALA A 188 46.04 -16.22 31.25
C ALA A 188 45.12 -15.15 31.86
N ASP A 189 43.87 -15.51 32.16
CA ASP A 189 42.91 -14.62 32.80
C ASP A 189 43.40 -14.07 34.16
N ARG A 190 44.03 -14.92 34.98
CA ARG A 190 44.63 -14.49 36.24
C ARG A 190 45.80 -13.53 36.03
N SER A 191 46.58 -13.70 34.96
CA SER A 191 47.69 -12.79 34.63
C SER A 191 47.19 -11.39 34.25
N GLU A 192 45.99 -11.29 33.66
CA GLU A 192 45.28 -10.03 33.36
C GLU A 192 44.53 -9.45 34.58
N GLY A 193 44.60 -10.12 35.73
CA GLY A 193 44.06 -9.66 37.01
C GLY A 193 42.66 -10.19 37.36
N CYS A 194 42.12 -11.16 36.61
CA CYS A 194 40.89 -11.85 36.99
C CYS A 194 41.14 -12.79 38.18
N ARG A 195 40.45 -12.57 39.31
CA ARG A 195 40.63 -13.41 40.50
C ARG A 195 39.89 -14.75 40.44
N TRP A 196 38.79 -14.82 39.68
CA TRP A 196 37.91 -15.99 39.63
C TRP A 196 37.46 -16.27 38.18
N PRO A 197 38.35 -16.81 37.32
CA PRO A 197 38.03 -17.03 35.90
C PRO A 197 36.75 -17.84 35.69
N HIS A 198 36.58 -18.98 36.36
CA HIS A 198 35.38 -19.83 36.24
C HIS A 198 34.06 -19.08 36.46
N ARG A 199 34.02 -18.08 37.35
CA ARG A 199 32.82 -17.25 37.58
C ARG A 199 32.52 -16.33 36.41
N CYS A 200 33.56 -15.78 35.79
CA CYS A 200 33.40 -14.92 34.62
C CYS A 200 32.93 -15.75 33.42
N GLN A 201 33.48 -16.95 33.22
CA GLN A 201 33.05 -17.90 32.18
C GLN A 201 31.59 -18.35 32.38
N ALA A 202 31.22 -18.77 33.60
CA ALA A 202 29.83 -19.13 33.92
C ALA A 202 28.87 -17.96 33.72
N PHE A 203 29.24 -16.75 34.17
CA PHE A 203 28.43 -15.56 33.97
C PHE A 203 28.33 -15.13 32.50
N ALA A 204 29.38 -15.34 31.69
CA ALA A 204 29.34 -15.12 30.25
C ALA A 204 28.30 -16.04 29.59
N ARG A 205 28.29 -17.33 29.93
CA ARG A 205 27.28 -18.30 29.49
C ARG A 205 25.86 -17.85 29.89
N ASP A 206 25.65 -17.42 31.13
CA ASP A 206 24.35 -16.91 31.60
C ASP A 206 23.86 -15.72 30.75
N VAL A 207 24.76 -14.78 30.41
CA VAL A 207 24.41 -13.61 29.60
C VAL A 207 24.09 -14.02 28.15
N LEU A 208 24.81 -14.97 27.57
CA LEU A 208 24.54 -15.49 26.22
C LEU A 208 23.18 -16.20 26.16
N CYS A 209 22.83 -17.01 27.17
CA CYS A 209 21.52 -17.67 27.29
C CYS A 209 20.34 -16.70 27.36
N GLU A 210 20.58 -15.45 27.78
CA GLU A 210 19.56 -14.41 27.95
C GLU A 210 19.38 -13.54 26.70
N LEU A 211 20.21 -13.75 25.68
CA LEU A 211 19.98 -13.20 24.35
C LEU A 211 18.75 -13.89 23.74
N ALA A 212 17.90 -13.10 23.08
CA ALA A 212 16.81 -13.66 22.29
C ALA A 212 17.37 -14.63 21.23
N PRO A 213 16.70 -15.77 20.94
CA PRO A 213 17.23 -16.83 20.08
C PRO A 213 17.74 -16.32 18.72
N LYS A 214 17.08 -15.31 18.15
CA LYS A 214 17.48 -14.68 16.90
C LYS A 214 18.88 -14.02 16.92
N TRP A 215 19.34 -13.61 18.09
CA TRP A 215 20.66 -13.04 18.33
C TRP A 215 21.66 -14.08 18.87
N SER A 216 21.19 -15.26 19.25
CA SER A 216 22.05 -16.36 19.73
C SER A 216 22.88 -16.94 18.59
N THR A 217 24.16 -17.19 18.84
CA THR A 217 25.11 -17.84 17.93
C THR A 217 25.03 -19.36 17.95
N ALA A 218 24.43 -19.94 19.00
CA ALA A 218 24.19 -21.37 19.11
C ALA A 218 23.14 -21.90 18.10
N ASP A 219 22.46 -21.00 17.38
CA ASP A 219 21.40 -21.33 16.44
C ASP A 219 21.98 -21.88 15.12
N THR A 220 21.79 -23.18 14.90
CA THR A 220 22.21 -23.93 13.70
C THR A 220 21.16 -23.83 12.60
N THR A 221 20.87 -22.62 12.12
CA THR A 221 20.01 -22.49 10.93
C THR A 221 20.69 -23.17 9.75
N VAL A 222 20.15 -24.31 9.31
CA VAL A 222 20.65 -25.02 8.13
C VAL A 222 20.45 -24.12 6.92
N ASP A 223 21.57 -23.70 6.37
CA ASP A 223 21.61 -22.98 5.11
C ASP A 223 21.27 -23.97 3.99
N PRO A 224 20.31 -23.67 3.11
CA PRO A 224 20.00 -24.54 1.98
C PRO A 224 21.28 -24.72 1.15
N PRO A 225 21.64 -25.95 0.74
CA PRO A 225 22.85 -26.21 -0.02
C PRO A 225 22.87 -25.35 -1.29
N SER A 226 24.02 -24.73 -1.57
CA SER A 226 24.22 -23.85 -2.73
C SER A 226 24.50 -24.62 -4.04
N ASP A 227 24.50 -25.96 -3.98
CA ASP A 227 25.10 -26.81 -5.00
C ASP A 227 24.06 -27.60 -5.81
N LEU A 228 23.24 -26.87 -6.57
CA LEU A 228 22.63 -27.35 -7.82
C LEU A 228 22.58 -26.25 -8.90
N ARG A 229 23.55 -25.34 -8.91
CA ARG A 229 23.79 -24.44 -10.08
C ARG A 229 24.04 -25.18 -11.40
N GLY A 230 24.18 -26.51 -11.36
CA GLY A 230 24.56 -27.38 -12.46
C GLY A 230 23.41 -28.01 -13.26
N THR A 231 22.16 -28.05 -12.76
CA THR A 231 21.04 -28.67 -13.53
C THR A 231 20.36 -27.68 -14.47
N PHE A 232 20.35 -26.38 -14.15
CA PHE A 232 19.78 -25.35 -15.00
C PHE A 232 20.67 -24.09 -14.95
N GLY A 233 21.24 -23.71 -16.10
CA GLY A 233 22.43 -22.86 -16.23
C GLY A 233 22.38 -21.42 -15.68
N THR A 234 23.54 -20.75 -15.80
CA THR A 234 23.86 -19.44 -15.21
C THR A 234 23.09 -18.24 -15.79
N HIS A 235 22.84 -17.26 -14.92
CA HIS A 235 22.21 -15.97 -15.22
C HIS A 235 22.95 -15.13 -16.28
N SER A 236 22.19 -14.53 -17.18
CA SER A 236 22.52 -13.30 -17.92
C SER A 236 21.33 -12.35 -17.78
N SER A 237 21.57 -11.08 -17.41
CA SER A 237 20.54 -10.06 -17.24
C SER A 237 19.96 -9.54 -18.57
N ASP A 238 20.54 -9.93 -19.70
CA ASP A 238 20.41 -9.16 -20.94
C ASP A 238 19.71 -9.88 -22.11
N ASP A 239 19.30 -11.15 -21.96
CA ASP A 239 18.53 -11.84 -23.00
C ASP A 239 17.05 -12.04 -22.62
N ALA A 240 16.19 -11.45 -23.46
CA ALA A 240 14.80 -11.16 -23.16
C ALA A 240 13.81 -12.29 -23.50
N ASP A 241 14.25 -13.53 -23.72
CA ASP A 241 13.40 -14.70 -23.94
C ASP A 241 13.68 -15.78 -22.87
N LEU A 242 12.83 -15.85 -21.84
CA LEU A 242 12.99 -16.75 -20.69
C LEU A 242 12.76 -18.22 -21.06
N ALA A 243 13.79 -18.87 -21.60
CA ALA A 243 13.95 -20.33 -21.67
C ALA A 243 14.83 -20.87 -20.51
N THR A 244 15.47 -19.99 -19.73
CA THR A 244 16.35 -20.35 -18.61
C THR A 244 15.64 -20.20 -17.26
N PRO A 245 15.64 -21.23 -16.39
CA PRO A 245 15.06 -21.15 -15.05
C PRO A 245 15.68 -20.06 -14.17
N CYS A 246 14.84 -19.33 -13.43
CA CYS A 246 15.27 -18.36 -12.42
C CYS A 246 15.27 -19.02 -11.03
N VAL A 247 16.37 -18.90 -10.29
CA VAL A 247 16.48 -19.48 -8.93
C VAL A 247 15.95 -18.50 -7.88
N PHE A 248 15.18 -19.00 -6.92
CA PHE A 248 14.86 -18.29 -5.69
C PHE A 248 16.04 -18.39 -4.73
N ASP A 249 16.67 -17.25 -4.41
CA ASP A 249 17.72 -17.21 -3.40
C ASP A 249 17.15 -16.74 -2.05
N PRO A 250 17.02 -17.66 -1.06
CA PRO A 250 16.49 -17.34 0.26
C PRO A 250 17.42 -16.44 1.09
N ARG A 251 18.64 -16.16 0.60
CA ARG A 251 19.67 -15.33 1.24
C ARG A 251 19.79 -13.93 0.65
N LEU A 252 18.98 -13.56 -0.35
CA LEU A 252 19.02 -12.23 -0.99
C LEU A 252 18.81 -11.07 0.00
N ASP A 253 18.26 -11.33 1.18
CA ASP A 253 18.09 -10.38 2.27
C ASP A 253 19.35 -10.23 3.16
N ARG A 254 20.40 -11.02 2.93
CA ARG A 254 21.65 -10.95 3.70
C ARG A 254 22.49 -9.77 3.22
N GLY A 255 22.59 -8.76 4.09
CA GLY A 255 23.54 -7.68 3.93
C GLY A 255 24.88 -8.00 4.56
N GLU A 256 25.96 -7.56 3.93
CA GLU A 256 27.32 -7.63 4.50
C GLU A 256 27.50 -6.74 5.75
N HIS A 257 26.56 -5.82 5.99
CA HIS A 257 26.64 -4.84 7.07
C HIS A 257 25.34 -4.78 7.88
N ALA A 258 25.48 -4.56 9.20
CA ALA A 258 24.37 -4.30 10.13
C ALA A 258 23.37 -3.25 9.61
N ALA A 259 23.86 -2.28 8.83
CA ALA A 259 23.08 -1.22 8.20
C ALA A 259 21.88 -1.74 7.38
N HIS A 260 22.01 -2.90 6.71
CA HIS A 260 20.96 -3.44 5.84
C HIS A 260 19.78 -4.06 6.61
N TYR A 261 19.94 -4.26 7.91
CA TYR A 261 18.93 -4.90 8.76
C TYR A 261 18.02 -3.91 9.46
N TYR A 262 18.25 -2.61 9.31
CA TYR A 262 17.38 -1.60 9.90
C TYR A 262 16.08 -1.41 9.09
N ARG A 263 14.96 -1.82 9.68
CA ARG A 263 13.63 -1.79 9.09
C ARG A 263 12.71 -0.80 9.81
N LEU A 264 11.83 -0.14 9.05
CA LEU A 264 10.79 0.78 9.52
C LEU A 264 9.41 0.22 9.25
N PHE A 265 8.41 0.68 9.99
CA PHE A 265 7.00 0.30 9.85
C PHE A 265 6.73 -1.19 10.07
N VAL A 266 7.56 -1.87 10.87
CA VAL A 266 7.45 -3.32 11.15
C VAL A 266 6.07 -3.73 11.71
N HIS A 267 5.42 -2.84 12.45
CA HIS A 267 4.05 -3.02 12.96
C HIS A 267 2.91 -2.99 11.92
N ARG A 268 3.18 -2.68 10.65
CA ARG A 268 2.15 -2.49 9.61
C ARG A 268 2.50 -3.10 8.27
N LEU A 269 3.78 -3.12 7.91
CA LEU A 269 4.25 -3.75 6.68
C LEU A 269 4.83 -5.11 7.08
N ALA A 270 3.97 -6.07 7.40
CA ALA A 270 4.34 -7.40 7.89
C ALA A 270 3.17 -8.37 7.70
N ILE A 271 3.45 -9.67 7.63
CA ILE A 271 2.44 -10.74 7.75
C ILE A 271 1.82 -10.67 9.15
N ASP A 272 2.67 -10.72 10.18
CA ASP A 272 2.29 -10.48 11.57
C ASP A 272 3.04 -9.24 12.11
N GLY A 273 2.30 -8.15 12.29
CA GLY A 273 2.85 -6.84 12.61
C GLY A 273 2.99 -6.61 14.10
N ALA A 274 4.22 -6.44 14.58
CA ALA A 274 4.53 -6.21 16.00
C ALA A 274 5.21 -4.86 16.27
N THR A 275 5.32 -4.47 17.55
CA THR A 275 6.11 -3.30 17.94
C THR A 275 7.61 -3.53 17.70
N ALA A 276 8.40 -2.46 17.64
CA ALA A 276 9.85 -2.61 17.42
C ALA A 276 10.55 -3.47 18.49
N ALA A 277 10.06 -3.45 19.74
CA ALA A 277 10.63 -4.25 20.82
C ALA A 277 10.32 -5.74 20.63
N GLU A 278 9.07 -6.06 20.27
CA GLU A 278 8.64 -7.44 19.96
C GLU A 278 9.35 -7.97 18.72
N THR A 279 9.48 -7.15 17.66
CA THR A 279 10.21 -7.54 16.43
C THR A 279 11.68 -7.90 16.71
N ILE A 280 12.38 -7.14 17.55
CA ILE A 280 13.79 -7.44 17.90
C ILE A 280 13.92 -8.77 18.65
N GLN A 281 12.87 -9.16 19.37
CA GLN A 281 12.81 -10.33 20.25
C GLN A 281 12.16 -11.55 19.59
N ARG A 282 11.69 -11.43 18.34
CA ARG A 282 10.99 -12.53 17.65
C ARG A 282 11.92 -13.71 17.40
N GLU A 283 11.34 -14.89 17.32
CA GLU A 283 12.07 -16.11 17.01
C GLU A 283 12.72 -16.05 15.61
N PRO A 284 13.90 -16.66 15.43
CA PRO A 284 14.54 -16.78 14.13
C PRO A 284 13.72 -17.69 13.22
N ALA A 285 13.86 -17.49 11.91
CA ALA A 285 13.35 -18.42 10.92
C ALA A 285 14.11 -19.75 11.01
N SER A 286 13.51 -20.75 11.66
CA SER A 286 14.06 -22.11 11.76
C SER A 286 13.41 -23.03 10.73
N ARG A 287 14.22 -23.85 10.07
CA ARG A 287 13.74 -24.87 9.13
C ARG A 287 13.81 -26.22 9.80
N GLU A 288 12.76 -27.02 9.68
CA GLU A 288 12.81 -28.41 10.11
C GLU A 288 13.86 -29.17 9.29
N VAL A 289 14.67 -29.98 9.96
CA VAL A 289 15.66 -30.85 9.31
C VAL A 289 14.91 -32.02 8.70
N VAL A 290 14.74 -32.00 7.38
CA VAL A 290 14.09 -33.07 6.61
C VAL A 290 15.14 -33.72 5.70
N PRO A 291 15.12 -35.05 5.50
CA PRO A 291 15.98 -35.70 4.50
C PRO A 291 15.84 -35.03 3.14
N GLN A 292 16.96 -34.68 2.54
CA GLN A 292 16.98 -34.09 1.21
C GLN A 292 16.83 -35.19 0.16
N SER A 293 15.93 -34.97 -0.80
CA SER A 293 15.81 -35.80 -2.00
C SER A 293 16.56 -35.13 -3.15
N LEU A 294 17.13 -35.92 -4.05
CA LEU A 294 17.70 -35.41 -5.31
C LEU A 294 16.64 -35.30 -6.42
N ASP A 295 15.50 -35.97 -6.27
CA ASP A 295 14.42 -35.96 -7.25
C ASP A 295 13.70 -34.61 -7.20
N ALA A 296 13.78 -33.87 -8.31
CA ALA A 296 13.16 -32.56 -8.45
C ALA A 296 11.67 -32.70 -8.76
N VAL A 297 10.84 -32.03 -7.97
CA VAL A 297 9.38 -31.99 -8.14
C VAL A 297 9.01 -30.85 -9.08
N THR A 298 8.21 -31.14 -10.11
CA THR A 298 7.70 -30.11 -11.02
C THR A 298 6.27 -29.73 -10.65
N VAL A 299 5.98 -28.43 -10.58
CA VAL A 299 4.64 -27.93 -10.29
C VAL A 299 4.25 -26.80 -11.23
N TYR A 300 3.04 -26.87 -11.77
CA TYR A 300 2.45 -25.79 -12.56
C TYR A 300 1.61 -24.90 -11.64
N VAL A 301 1.82 -23.59 -11.71
CA VAL A 301 1.11 -22.61 -10.86
C VAL A 301 0.50 -21.49 -11.69
N ALA A 302 -0.79 -21.24 -11.47
CA ALA A 302 -1.53 -20.19 -12.16
C ALA A 302 -2.51 -19.47 -11.23
N GLY A 303 -2.58 -18.14 -11.38
CA GLY A 303 -3.68 -17.33 -10.86
C GLY A 303 -4.64 -16.96 -11.98
N ALA A 304 -5.92 -16.84 -11.66
CA ALA A 304 -6.95 -16.30 -12.54
C ALA A 304 -7.82 -15.28 -11.81
N LEU A 305 -8.47 -14.42 -12.59
CA LEU A 305 -9.45 -13.47 -12.06
C LEU A 305 -10.81 -13.79 -12.66
N ASP A 306 -11.83 -13.67 -11.83
CA ASP A 306 -13.19 -13.52 -12.29
C ASP A 306 -13.66 -12.06 -12.18
N HIS A 307 -14.36 -11.61 -13.22
CA HIS A 307 -14.89 -10.26 -13.35
C HIS A 307 -16.41 -10.26 -13.54
N THR A 308 -17.08 -11.42 -13.43
CA THR A 308 -18.46 -11.58 -13.91
C THR A 308 -19.50 -10.84 -13.07
N ARG A 309 -19.25 -10.61 -11.78
CA ARG A 309 -20.28 -10.09 -10.85
C ARG A 309 -19.92 -8.81 -10.09
N THR A 310 -18.64 -8.45 -9.95
CA THR A 310 -18.24 -7.23 -9.23
C THR A 310 -16.96 -6.62 -9.81
N ALA A 311 -16.68 -5.37 -9.47
CA ALA A 311 -15.41 -4.73 -9.81
C ALA A 311 -14.23 -5.12 -8.91
N CYS A 312 -14.47 -5.84 -7.80
CA CYS A 312 -13.44 -6.46 -6.99
C CYS A 312 -13.25 -7.89 -7.51
N PRO A 313 -12.31 -8.12 -8.45
CA PRO A 313 -12.14 -9.45 -8.98
C PRO A 313 -11.79 -10.42 -7.85
N THR A 314 -12.55 -11.51 -7.78
CA THR A 314 -12.19 -12.68 -6.99
C THR A 314 -11.01 -13.35 -7.67
N GLY A 315 -10.03 -13.73 -6.87
CA GLY A 315 -8.85 -14.44 -7.34
C GLY A 315 -9.10 -15.94 -7.24
N GLY A 316 -8.69 -16.69 -8.26
CA GLY A 316 -8.59 -18.14 -8.17
C GLY A 316 -7.14 -18.56 -8.32
N MET A 317 -6.76 -19.61 -7.62
CA MET A 317 -5.45 -20.26 -7.75
C MET A 317 -5.61 -21.69 -8.24
N GLY A 318 -4.69 -22.12 -9.09
CA GLY A 318 -4.60 -23.48 -9.60
C GLY A 318 -3.16 -23.97 -9.48
N ILE A 319 -3.01 -25.22 -9.04
CA ILE A 319 -1.75 -25.91 -8.79
C ILE A 319 -1.90 -27.34 -9.33
N MET A 320 -0.92 -27.79 -10.11
CA MET A 320 -0.93 -29.12 -10.72
C MET A 320 0.46 -29.75 -10.66
N PHE A 321 0.52 -31.01 -10.22
CA PHE A 321 1.70 -31.86 -10.18
C PHE A 321 1.56 -32.94 -11.26
N PRO A 322 2.25 -32.79 -12.42
CA PRO A 322 2.03 -33.64 -13.59
C PRO A 322 2.34 -35.13 -13.32
N ASP A 323 3.33 -35.39 -12.48
CA ASP A 323 3.86 -36.73 -12.20
C ASP A 323 3.28 -37.33 -10.90
N GLY A 324 2.27 -36.68 -10.30
CA GLY A 324 1.64 -37.14 -9.06
C GLY A 324 2.52 -37.01 -7.81
N GLU A 325 3.57 -36.18 -7.90
CA GLU A 325 4.55 -35.90 -6.83
C GLU A 325 3.93 -35.14 -5.63
N GLY A 326 2.75 -34.57 -5.84
CA GLY A 326 1.97 -33.83 -4.85
C GLY A 326 0.48 -33.85 -5.20
N GLN A 327 -0.35 -33.24 -4.36
CA GLN A 327 -1.78 -33.16 -4.58
C GLN A 327 -2.13 -31.93 -5.43
N ASP A 328 -2.76 -32.16 -6.58
CA ASP A 328 -3.39 -31.10 -7.38
C ASP A 328 -4.40 -30.31 -6.55
N PHE A 329 -4.41 -28.99 -6.74
CA PHE A 329 -5.23 -28.12 -5.92
C PHE A 329 -5.79 -26.94 -6.71
N ALA A 330 -7.05 -26.60 -6.43
CA ALA A 330 -7.67 -25.38 -6.92
C ALA A 330 -8.51 -24.76 -5.81
N GLY A 331 -8.38 -23.45 -5.61
CA GLY A 331 -9.04 -22.74 -4.53
C GLY A 331 -9.28 -21.27 -4.84
N SER A 332 -10.21 -20.65 -4.12
CA SER A 332 -10.41 -19.21 -4.19
C SER A 332 -9.41 -18.50 -3.28
N CYS A 333 -8.86 -17.40 -3.76
CA CYS A 333 -7.93 -16.58 -3.00
C CYS A 333 -8.67 -15.86 -1.86
N PRO A 334 -8.12 -15.86 -0.63
CA PRO A 334 -8.71 -15.11 0.47
C PRO A 334 -8.56 -13.59 0.25
N GLY A 335 -9.65 -12.87 0.53
CA GLY A 335 -9.73 -11.43 0.38
C GLY A 335 -10.10 -10.97 -1.04
N ALA A 336 -10.25 -9.66 -1.18
CA ALA A 336 -10.48 -8.97 -2.45
C ALA A 336 -10.15 -7.48 -2.26
N PRO A 337 -9.73 -6.74 -3.32
CA PRO A 337 -9.58 -7.18 -4.71
C PRO A 337 -8.24 -7.87 -5.00
N HIS A 338 -8.22 -8.77 -5.99
CA HIS A 338 -6.99 -9.43 -6.46
C HIS A 338 -6.54 -8.93 -7.85
N THR A 339 -5.25 -9.09 -8.13
CA THR A 339 -4.70 -9.05 -9.49
C THR A 339 -4.30 -10.46 -9.91
N HIS A 340 -4.10 -10.66 -11.22
CA HIS A 340 -3.57 -11.94 -11.70
C HIS A 340 -2.22 -12.25 -11.04
N ALA A 341 -1.41 -11.23 -10.75
CA ALA A 341 -0.13 -11.38 -10.07
C ALA A 341 -0.33 -11.80 -8.61
N SER A 342 -1.21 -11.14 -7.85
CA SER A 342 -1.48 -11.52 -6.45
C SER A 342 -2.02 -12.95 -6.33
N SER A 343 -2.97 -13.34 -7.19
CA SER A 343 -3.54 -14.70 -7.17
C SER A 343 -2.50 -15.77 -7.54
N THR A 344 -1.60 -15.45 -8.48
CA THR A 344 -0.50 -16.36 -8.82
C THR A 344 0.53 -16.44 -7.69
N ALA A 345 0.81 -15.34 -6.98
CA ALA A 345 1.69 -15.36 -5.81
C ALA A 345 1.11 -16.21 -4.67
N LEU A 346 -0.21 -16.14 -4.42
CA LEU A 346 -0.87 -17.05 -3.48
C LEU A 346 -0.83 -18.51 -3.94
N ALA A 347 -0.96 -18.76 -5.25
CA ALA A 347 -0.76 -20.10 -5.82
C ALA A 347 0.65 -20.63 -5.54
N VAL A 348 1.68 -19.78 -5.64
CA VAL A 348 3.06 -20.12 -5.27
C VAL A 348 3.15 -20.48 -3.79
N ALA A 349 2.59 -19.66 -2.89
CA ALA A 349 2.60 -19.94 -1.46
C ALA A 349 1.94 -21.29 -1.12
N MET A 350 0.81 -21.60 -1.75
CA MET A 350 0.10 -22.86 -1.55
C MET A 350 0.84 -24.05 -2.20
N ALA A 351 1.47 -23.86 -3.36
CA ALA A 351 2.28 -24.91 -3.99
C ALA A 351 3.45 -25.31 -3.08
N VAL A 352 4.05 -24.37 -2.35
CA VAL A 352 5.09 -24.66 -1.36
C VAL A 352 4.58 -25.52 -0.21
N SER A 353 3.36 -25.28 0.29
CA SER A 353 2.80 -26.09 1.38
C SER A 353 2.38 -27.50 0.95
N LEU A 354 2.08 -27.69 -0.34
CA LEU A 354 1.70 -29.00 -0.89
C LEU A 354 2.90 -29.84 -1.33
N ALA A 355 4.01 -29.20 -1.75
CA ALA A 355 5.19 -29.88 -2.24
C ALA A 355 6.08 -30.43 -1.10
N PRO A 356 6.73 -31.59 -1.27
CA PRO A 356 7.73 -32.10 -0.32
C PRO A 356 8.81 -31.05 0.01
N ARG A 357 9.08 -30.82 1.31
CA ARG A 357 9.98 -29.74 1.78
C ARG A 357 11.46 -29.94 1.46
N GLY A 358 11.89 -31.21 1.39
CA GLY A 358 13.29 -31.61 1.17
C GLY A 358 13.68 -31.89 -0.28
N ALA A 359 12.74 -31.82 -1.22
CA ALA A 359 12.98 -32.04 -2.65
C ALA A 359 13.13 -30.70 -3.39
N PRO A 360 14.04 -30.56 -4.37
CA PRO A 360 14.09 -29.40 -5.25
C PRO A 360 12.72 -29.17 -5.92
N LEU A 361 12.27 -27.92 -5.99
CA LEU A 361 10.96 -27.58 -6.55
C LEU A 361 11.10 -26.72 -7.80
N HIS A 362 10.61 -27.21 -8.93
CA HIS A 362 10.55 -26.47 -10.19
C HIS A 362 9.15 -25.95 -10.45
N MET A 363 8.97 -24.63 -10.39
CA MET A 363 7.68 -23.98 -10.62
C MET A 363 7.57 -23.46 -12.07
N VAL A 364 6.52 -23.87 -12.78
CA VAL A 364 6.21 -23.37 -14.12
C VAL A 364 5.01 -22.44 -14.06
N THR A 365 5.15 -21.21 -14.57
CA THR A 365 4.07 -20.21 -14.55
C THR A 365 4.02 -19.36 -15.81
N ARG A 366 2.86 -18.78 -16.13
CA ARG A 366 2.72 -17.77 -17.20
C ARG A 366 3.13 -16.37 -16.76
N SER A 367 3.23 -16.14 -15.45
CA SER A 367 3.42 -14.79 -14.89
C SER A 367 4.90 -14.42 -14.77
N ARG A 368 5.45 -13.79 -15.81
CA ARG A 368 6.82 -13.23 -15.78
C ARG A 368 7.03 -12.25 -14.63
N GLN A 369 5.99 -11.48 -14.30
CA GLN A 369 6.03 -10.54 -13.18
C GLN A 369 6.26 -11.26 -11.85
N VAL A 370 5.55 -12.36 -11.59
CA VAL A 370 5.65 -13.09 -10.31
C VAL A 370 7.02 -13.74 -10.18
N ALA A 371 7.49 -14.43 -11.23
CA ALA A 371 8.82 -15.02 -11.24
C ALA A 371 9.91 -13.96 -10.96
N ARG A 372 9.85 -12.80 -11.65
CA ARG A 372 10.81 -11.70 -11.42
C ARG A 372 10.74 -11.12 -10.01
N MET A 373 9.54 -10.83 -9.52
CA MET A 373 9.33 -10.21 -8.20
C MET A 373 9.73 -11.13 -7.04
N LEU A 374 9.63 -12.45 -7.21
CA LEU A 374 10.06 -13.42 -6.21
C LEU A 374 11.52 -13.84 -6.35
N THR A 375 12.18 -13.56 -7.48
CA THR A 375 13.60 -13.89 -7.70
C THR A 375 14.44 -12.61 -7.84
N THR A 376 14.67 -12.14 -9.06
CA THR A 376 15.60 -11.06 -9.42
C THR A 376 15.30 -9.71 -8.76
N ASP A 377 14.02 -9.37 -8.56
CA ASP A 377 13.59 -8.07 -8.02
C ASP A 377 13.21 -8.14 -6.53
N LEU A 378 13.32 -9.32 -5.89
CA LEU A 378 12.80 -9.58 -4.53
C LEU A 378 13.32 -8.56 -3.51
N ARG A 379 14.65 -8.41 -3.43
CA ARG A 379 15.29 -7.50 -2.48
C ARG A 379 14.79 -6.06 -2.65
N ARG A 380 14.62 -5.59 -3.89
CA ARG A 380 14.14 -4.23 -4.17
C ARG A 380 12.74 -4.00 -3.62
N HIS A 381 11.86 -4.99 -3.75
CA HIS A 381 10.50 -4.90 -3.26
C HIS A 381 10.44 -4.98 -1.73
N GLU A 382 11.21 -5.86 -1.10
CA GLU A 382 11.29 -5.97 0.36
C GLU A 382 11.93 -4.76 1.02
N ASP A 383 12.99 -4.19 0.43
CA ASP A 383 13.63 -2.96 0.92
C ASP A 383 12.65 -1.77 0.85
N ARG A 384 11.68 -1.81 -0.08
CA ARG A 384 10.58 -0.84 -0.16
C ARG A 384 9.36 -1.23 0.68
N GLY A 385 9.41 -2.36 1.39
CA GLY A 385 8.27 -2.91 2.15
C GLY A 385 7.05 -3.17 1.27
N TRP A 386 7.25 -3.56 0.01
CA TRP A 386 6.22 -3.80 -1.02
C TRP A 386 5.34 -2.58 -1.36
N MET A 387 5.76 -1.38 -0.97
CA MET A 387 5.01 -0.13 -1.18
C MET A 387 4.99 0.36 -2.64
N ASP A 388 5.74 -0.27 -3.54
CA ASP A 388 5.64 -0.06 -4.98
C ASP A 388 4.54 -0.90 -5.64
N THR A 389 4.07 -1.97 -4.99
CA THR A 389 2.93 -2.80 -5.40
C THR A 389 1.91 -2.97 -4.26
N PRO A 390 1.29 -1.89 -3.76
CA PRO A 390 0.47 -1.93 -2.54
C PRO A 390 -0.82 -2.76 -2.66
N GLY A 391 -1.28 -3.06 -3.87
CA GLY A 391 -2.46 -3.94 -4.08
C GLY A 391 -2.13 -5.43 -4.02
N ASP A 392 -0.85 -5.78 -4.16
CA ASP A 392 -0.39 -7.18 -4.20
C ASP A 392 0.55 -7.50 -3.04
N SER A 393 0.83 -6.53 -2.15
CA SER A 393 1.90 -6.61 -1.15
C SER A 393 1.80 -7.85 -0.27
N ASP A 394 0.60 -8.14 0.22
CA ASP A 394 0.40 -9.17 1.22
C ASP A 394 0.56 -10.56 0.60
N SER A 395 0.05 -10.75 -0.62
CA SER A 395 0.20 -12.00 -1.38
C SER A 395 1.67 -12.28 -1.73
N PHE A 396 2.43 -11.27 -2.15
CA PHE A 396 3.85 -11.44 -2.46
C PHE A 396 4.69 -11.67 -1.22
N ARG A 397 4.39 -10.96 -0.12
CA ARG A 397 5.07 -11.11 1.16
C ARG A 397 4.87 -12.54 1.71
N LEU A 398 3.65 -13.06 1.62
CA LEU A 398 3.32 -14.45 1.98
C LEU A 398 4.05 -15.46 1.09
N ALA A 399 4.08 -15.25 -0.23
CA ALA A 399 4.78 -16.12 -1.16
C ALA A 399 6.30 -16.16 -0.90
N ALA A 400 6.92 -15.01 -0.66
CA ALA A 400 8.34 -14.93 -0.32
C ALA A 400 8.66 -15.64 1.01
N ALA A 401 7.82 -15.46 2.03
CA ALA A 401 7.95 -16.16 3.31
C ALA A 401 7.79 -17.69 3.15
N ALA A 402 6.80 -18.14 2.38
CA ALA A 402 6.60 -19.56 2.06
C ALA A 402 7.83 -20.15 1.37
N LEU A 403 8.35 -19.51 0.33
CA LEU A 403 9.55 -19.95 -0.37
C LEU A 403 10.76 -20.04 0.56
N ARG A 404 10.96 -19.06 1.45
CA ARG A 404 12.05 -19.09 2.45
C ARG A 404 11.93 -20.22 3.46
N SER A 405 10.72 -20.72 3.73
CA SER A 405 10.48 -21.83 4.67
C SER A 405 10.96 -23.19 4.15
N ARG A 406 11.24 -23.31 2.85
CA ARG A 406 11.77 -24.53 2.24
C ARG A 406 13.25 -24.75 2.58
N VAL A 407 13.63 -26.03 2.63
CA VAL A 407 15.02 -26.48 2.83
C VAL A 407 15.72 -26.68 1.49
N ALA A 408 14.99 -27.17 0.48
CA ALA A 408 15.53 -27.41 -0.86
C ALA A 408 15.32 -26.20 -1.79
N GLU A 409 16.12 -26.16 -2.86
CA GLU A 409 16.09 -25.10 -3.87
C GLU A 409 14.73 -24.99 -4.56
N THR A 410 14.34 -23.77 -4.93
CA THR A 410 13.15 -23.52 -5.74
C THR A 410 13.52 -22.71 -6.98
N THR A 411 13.06 -23.16 -8.15
CA THR A 411 13.33 -22.51 -9.44
C THR A 411 12.04 -22.19 -10.17
N PHE A 412 12.09 -21.22 -11.08
CA PHE A 412 10.94 -20.72 -11.83
C PHE A 412 11.21 -20.73 -13.33
N THR A 413 10.31 -21.33 -14.11
CA THR A 413 10.25 -21.18 -15.57
C THR A 413 9.01 -20.40 -15.96
N THR A 414 9.18 -19.41 -16.85
CA THR A 414 8.05 -18.61 -17.34
C THR A 414 7.68 -18.98 -18.76
N VAL A 415 6.45 -19.41 -18.99
CA VAL A 415 5.97 -19.78 -20.33
C VAL A 415 5.27 -18.59 -20.99
N SER A 416 5.71 -18.25 -22.20
CA SER A 416 5.11 -17.17 -23.00
C SER A 416 3.76 -17.59 -23.60
N LYS A 417 2.93 -16.61 -23.98
CA LYS A 417 1.60 -16.90 -24.58
C LYS A 417 1.70 -17.73 -25.87
N PRO A 418 2.65 -17.49 -26.79
CA PRO A 418 2.82 -18.34 -27.98
C PRO A 418 3.22 -19.79 -27.63
N ALA A 419 4.16 -19.95 -26.69
CA ALA A 419 4.66 -21.26 -26.28
C ALA A 419 3.62 -22.09 -25.51
N LEU A 420 2.61 -21.45 -24.91
CA LEU A 420 1.56 -22.13 -24.14
C LEU A 420 0.94 -23.31 -24.90
N LYS A 421 0.90 -23.29 -26.24
CA LYS A 421 0.38 -24.42 -27.04
C LYS A 421 1.02 -25.76 -26.71
N GLU A 422 2.31 -25.75 -26.41
CA GLU A 422 3.16 -26.93 -26.14
C GLU A 422 3.13 -27.37 -24.67
N TRP A 423 2.40 -26.65 -23.80
CA TRP A 423 2.32 -26.91 -22.36
C TRP A 423 0.85 -27.16 -21.94
N PRO A 424 0.29 -28.35 -22.20
CA PRO A 424 -1.11 -28.66 -21.90
C PRO A 424 -1.43 -28.58 -20.41
N GLU A 425 -0.52 -29.02 -19.55
CA GLU A 425 -0.66 -29.02 -18.08
C GLU A 425 -0.86 -27.59 -17.57
N LEU A 426 -0.03 -26.64 -18.02
CA LEU A 426 -0.17 -25.23 -17.65
C LEU A 426 -1.49 -24.62 -18.13
N LYS A 427 -2.02 -25.02 -19.31
CA LYS A 427 -3.35 -24.57 -19.76
C LYS A 427 -4.44 -25.06 -18.82
N ASP A 428 -4.34 -26.31 -18.40
CA ASP A 428 -5.35 -26.92 -17.52
C ASP A 428 -5.27 -26.33 -16.12
N THR A 429 -4.07 -26.04 -15.60
CA THR A 429 -3.88 -25.26 -14.36
C THR A 429 -4.55 -23.88 -14.44
N ILE A 430 -4.43 -23.17 -15.58
CA ILE A 430 -5.09 -21.87 -15.78
C ILE A 430 -6.62 -22.02 -15.78
N LYS A 431 -7.15 -23.09 -16.38
CA LYS A 431 -8.60 -23.38 -16.36
C LYS A 431 -9.08 -23.69 -14.95
N MET A 432 -8.33 -24.50 -14.18
CA MET A 432 -8.64 -24.79 -12.77
C MET A 432 -8.71 -23.50 -11.95
N ALA A 433 -7.72 -22.62 -12.10
CA ALA A 433 -7.71 -21.32 -11.43
C ALA A 433 -8.93 -20.47 -11.82
N LYS A 434 -9.32 -20.48 -13.11
CA LYS A 434 -10.51 -19.75 -13.61
C LYS A 434 -11.79 -20.27 -12.97
N VAL A 435 -11.99 -21.58 -12.91
CA VAL A 435 -13.16 -22.19 -12.26
C VAL A 435 -13.17 -21.86 -10.76
N ALA A 436 -12.02 -21.98 -10.09
CA ALA A 436 -11.89 -21.67 -8.68
C ALA A 436 -12.16 -20.19 -8.34
N SER A 437 -11.89 -19.26 -9.27
CA SER A 437 -12.19 -17.83 -9.06
C SER A 437 -13.70 -17.51 -9.00
N ASP A 438 -14.55 -18.37 -9.55
CA ASP A 438 -16.02 -18.21 -9.56
C ASP A 438 -16.67 -18.99 -8.40
N VAL A 439 -16.32 -20.27 -8.26
CA VAL A 439 -17.03 -21.20 -7.35
C VAL A 439 -16.14 -21.85 -6.27
N GLY A 440 -14.86 -21.47 -6.18
CA GLY A 440 -13.92 -22.07 -5.23
C GLY A 440 -14.17 -21.67 -3.78
N ALA A 441 -13.87 -22.57 -2.84
CA ALA A 441 -13.79 -22.24 -1.42
C ALA A 441 -12.56 -21.36 -1.14
N ALA A 442 -12.71 -20.38 -0.25
CA ALA A 442 -11.61 -19.53 0.16
C ALA A 442 -10.57 -20.35 0.92
N VAL A 443 -9.31 -20.19 0.53
CA VAL A 443 -8.17 -20.85 1.15
C VAL A 443 -7.71 -20.07 2.38
N ASP A 444 -7.37 -20.79 3.44
CA ASP A 444 -6.68 -20.22 4.59
C ASP A 444 -5.18 -20.54 4.52
N PHE A 445 -4.34 -19.58 4.90
CA PHE A 445 -2.90 -19.74 4.93
C PHE A 445 -2.43 -19.68 6.37
N ASP A 446 -1.54 -20.60 6.77
CA ASP A 446 -0.92 -20.58 8.08
C ASP A 446 0.08 -19.43 8.17
N THR A 447 -0.43 -18.24 8.48
CA THR A 447 0.36 -17.01 8.61
C THR A 447 1.30 -17.05 9.80
N ASP A 448 0.96 -17.79 10.84
CA ASP A 448 1.75 -17.89 12.06
C ASP A 448 3.03 -18.69 11.79
N ALA A 449 2.94 -19.78 11.04
CA ALA A 449 4.11 -20.55 10.61
C ALA A 449 5.01 -19.77 9.63
N LEU A 450 4.45 -18.84 8.85
CA LEU A 450 5.18 -18.07 7.84
C LEU A 450 5.75 -16.74 8.35
N ALA A 451 5.18 -16.17 9.42
CA ALA A 451 5.62 -14.89 9.99
C ALA A 451 7.13 -14.83 10.34
N PRO A 452 7.79 -15.88 10.88
CA PRO A 452 9.23 -15.86 11.13
C PRO A 452 10.07 -15.67 9.86
N PHE A 453 9.61 -16.19 8.72
CA PHE A 453 10.28 -16.10 7.41
C PHE A 453 10.06 -14.76 6.70
N ASP A 454 9.26 -13.88 7.27
CA ASP A 454 8.94 -12.59 6.67
C ASP A 454 10.05 -11.54 6.88
N ALA A 455 10.35 -10.77 5.83
CA ALA A 455 11.20 -9.59 5.91
C ALA A 455 10.35 -8.37 6.29
N VAL A 456 10.14 -8.14 7.59
CA VAL A 456 9.21 -7.10 8.07
C VAL A 456 9.68 -5.68 7.79
N GLY A 457 8.72 -4.79 7.55
CA GLY A 457 8.97 -3.37 7.34
C GLY A 457 9.54 -3.03 5.96
N MET A 458 10.15 -1.86 5.90
CA MET A 458 10.94 -1.36 4.76
C MET A 458 12.33 -0.95 5.23
N ALA A 459 13.35 -1.08 4.39
CA ALA A 459 14.70 -0.66 4.70
C ALA A 459 14.77 0.87 4.93
N VAL A 460 15.49 1.29 5.97
CA VAL A 460 15.73 2.71 6.24
C VAL A 460 16.93 3.26 5.47
N VAL A 461 17.95 2.43 5.24
CA VAL A 461 19.15 2.83 4.49
C VAL A 461 18.79 2.93 3.02
N GLY A 462 19.15 4.05 2.38
CA GLY A 462 18.77 4.33 0.99
C GLY A 462 17.34 4.88 0.79
N ILE A 463 16.54 5.03 1.86
CA ILE A 463 15.15 5.50 1.74
C ILE A 463 15.08 6.95 1.23
N THR A 464 14.33 7.16 0.15
CA THR A 464 14.07 8.50 -0.36
C THR A 464 12.92 9.17 0.42
N GLN A 465 12.90 10.51 0.47
CA GLN A 465 11.79 11.26 1.07
C GLN A 465 10.43 10.89 0.44
N ARG A 466 10.42 10.57 -0.86
CA ARG A 466 9.20 10.17 -1.58
C ARG A 466 8.68 8.82 -1.11
N GLU A 467 9.55 7.83 -0.96
CA GLU A 467 9.21 6.50 -0.47
C GLU A 467 8.75 6.56 0.99
N ALA A 468 9.50 7.25 1.85
CA ALA A 468 9.13 7.46 3.25
C ALA A 468 7.77 8.16 3.38
N LEU A 469 7.51 9.22 2.61
CA LEU A 469 6.22 9.90 2.62
C LEU A 469 5.08 9.01 2.14
N ARG A 470 5.32 8.16 1.14
CA ARG A 470 4.32 7.19 0.65
C ARG A 470 3.99 6.17 1.74
N ALA A 471 5.00 5.59 2.37
CA ALA A 471 4.83 4.64 3.47
C ALA A 471 4.08 5.27 4.65
N ILE A 472 4.48 6.48 5.11
CA ILE A 472 3.77 7.20 6.18
C ILE A 472 2.29 7.39 5.83
N LYS A 473 1.97 7.82 4.61
CA LYS A 473 0.58 8.02 4.19
C LYS A 473 -0.21 6.71 4.22
N HIS A 474 0.38 5.62 3.74
CA HIS A 474 -0.26 4.32 3.72
C HIS A 474 -0.53 3.77 5.12
N THR A 475 0.44 3.87 6.03
CA THR A 475 0.32 3.29 7.38
C THR A 475 -0.49 4.13 8.35
N THR A 476 -0.61 5.44 8.12
CA THR A 476 -1.35 6.36 9.02
C THR A 476 -2.79 6.62 8.60
N LEU A 477 -3.15 6.33 7.35
CA LEU A 477 -4.49 6.50 6.80
C LEU A 477 -4.91 5.16 6.19
N PRO A 478 -5.40 4.21 7.02
CA PRO A 478 -5.80 2.91 6.50
C PRO A 478 -6.86 3.09 5.38
N PRO A 479 -6.78 2.26 4.33
CA PRO A 479 -7.75 2.24 3.24
C PRO A 479 -9.18 2.12 3.78
N HIS A 480 -10.15 2.75 3.11
CA HIS A 480 -11.59 2.57 3.38
C HIS A 480 -12.12 2.96 4.77
N ASP A 481 -11.32 3.57 5.65
CA ASP A 481 -11.84 4.24 6.86
C ASP A 481 -12.52 5.57 6.49
N TYR A 482 -13.71 5.43 5.93
CA TYR A 482 -14.57 6.52 5.50
C TYR A 482 -15.52 6.95 6.62
N ARG A 483 -15.85 8.23 6.61
CA ARG A 483 -16.98 8.73 7.40
C ARG A 483 -18.26 8.01 7.01
N ARG A 484 -19.16 7.83 7.98
CA ARG A 484 -20.46 7.17 7.79
C ARG A 484 -21.22 7.64 6.54
N ALA A 485 -21.30 8.96 6.31
CA ALA A 485 -21.98 9.52 5.14
C ALA A 485 -21.31 9.11 3.82
N THR A 486 -19.97 9.23 3.73
CA THR A 486 -19.21 8.78 2.55
C THR A 486 -19.40 7.29 2.28
N ARG A 487 -19.36 6.46 3.34
CA ARG A 487 -19.55 5.01 3.22
C ARG A 487 -20.96 4.68 2.73
N GLN A 488 -21.99 5.34 3.28
CA GLN A 488 -23.37 5.15 2.86
C GLN A 488 -23.56 5.50 1.37
N ASN A 489 -23.04 6.64 0.93
CA ASN A 489 -23.16 7.06 -0.47
C ASN A 489 -22.41 6.13 -1.43
N ILE A 490 -21.24 5.60 -1.03
CA ILE A 490 -20.53 4.59 -1.84
C ILE A 490 -21.34 3.30 -1.96
N LEU A 491 -21.93 2.82 -0.86
CA LEU A 491 -22.79 1.64 -0.88
C LEU A 491 -24.04 1.84 -1.75
N GLU A 492 -24.64 3.04 -1.70
CA GLU A 492 -25.77 3.41 -2.54
C GLU A 492 -25.39 3.42 -4.03
N ILE A 493 -24.24 4.01 -4.38
CA ILE A 493 -23.67 3.94 -5.74
C ILE A 493 -23.48 2.49 -6.19
N GLN A 494 -22.91 1.65 -5.33
CA GLN A 494 -22.65 0.24 -5.62
C GLN A 494 -23.94 -0.54 -5.87
N SER A 495 -24.95 -0.35 -5.01
CA SER A 495 -26.25 -0.99 -5.15
C SER A 495 -26.97 -0.54 -6.43
N SER A 496 -27.11 0.77 -6.64
CA SER A 496 -27.84 1.30 -7.80
C SER A 496 -27.22 0.90 -9.13
N LEU A 497 -25.90 0.86 -9.23
CA LEU A 497 -25.21 0.43 -10.44
C LEU A 497 -25.22 -1.09 -10.61
N LEU A 498 -25.20 -1.88 -9.53
CA LEU A 498 -25.42 -3.32 -9.63
C LEU A 498 -26.81 -3.62 -10.21
N ASP A 499 -27.84 -2.99 -9.65
CA ASP A 499 -29.24 -3.24 -10.02
C ASP A 499 -29.56 -2.80 -11.45
N ARG A 500 -28.94 -1.70 -11.93
CA ARG A 500 -29.28 -1.09 -13.23
C ARG A 500 -28.30 -1.47 -14.33
N CYS A 501 -27.04 -1.68 -14.00
CA CYS A 501 -25.95 -1.87 -14.96
C CYS A 501 -25.30 -3.25 -14.88
N ASP A 502 -25.81 -4.16 -14.03
CA ASP A 502 -25.20 -5.45 -13.71
C ASP A 502 -23.72 -5.29 -13.29
N PHE A 503 -23.38 -4.18 -12.64
CA PHE A 503 -22.01 -3.83 -12.31
C PHE A 503 -21.91 -2.96 -11.05
N ALA A 504 -21.32 -3.50 -9.98
CA ALA A 504 -20.94 -2.74 -8.80
C ALA A 504 -19.49 -2.23 -8.90
N PRO A 505 -19.23 -0.91 -8.98
CA PRO A 505 -17.87 -0.38 -9.01
C PRO A 505 -17.15 -0.48 -7.65
N THR A 506 -15.83 -0.57 -7.67
CA THR A 506 -15.04 -0.45 -6.43
C THR A 506 -14.97 1.00 -5.97
N ASP A 507 -14.68 1.24 -4.70
CA ASP A 507 -14.44 2.58 -4.15
C ASP A 507 -13.37 3.32 -4.99
N TRP A 508 -12.30 2.61 -5.37
CA TRP A 508 -11.25 3.15 -6.24
C TRP A 508 -11.81 3.61 -7.59
N GLN A 509 -12.72 2.84 -8.21
CA GLN A 509 -13.35 3.21 -9.48
C GLN A 509 -14.28 4.41 -9.33
N VAL A 510 -15.08 4.45 -8.26
CA VAL A 510 -15.93 5.61 -7.93
C VAL A 510 -15.07 6.87 -7.88
N TRP A 511 -13.97 6.86 -7.13
CA TRP A 511 -13.12 8.03 -6.96
C TRP A 511 -12.29 8.38 -8.20
N THR A 512 -11.75 7.38 -8.91
CA THR A 512 -10.98 7.62 -10.13
C THR A 512 -11.86 8.03 -11.31
N GLY A 513 -13.09 7.52 -11.39
CA GLY A 513 -14.09 7.86 -12.39
C GLY A 513 -14.38 9.37 -12.41
N LEU A 514 -14.44 10.01 -11.24
CA LEU A 514 -14.62 11.47 -11.14
C LEU A 514 -13.54 12.27 -11.88
N ARG A 515 -12.38 11.67 -12.18
CA ARG A 515 -11.30 12.32 -12.92
C ARG A 515 -11.46 12.24 -14.43
N SER A 516 -12.52 11.61 -14.94
CA SER A 516 -12.81 11.57 -16.36
C SER A 516 -12.78 12.98 -16.97
N ARG A 517 -12.23 13.09 -18.18
CA ARG A 517 -12.21 14.33 -18.96
C ARG A 517 -13.60 14.75 -19.43
N ASP A 518 -14.56 13.82 -19.41
CA ASP A 518 -15.94 14.08 -19.82
C ASP A 518 -16.69 14.94 -18.80
N LEU A 519 -16.29 14.90 -17.53
CA LEU A 519 -16.90 15.68 -16.46
C LEU A 519 -16.35 17.11 -16.44
N SER A 520 -17.22 18.11 -16.41
CA SER A 520 -16.80 19.49 -16.17
C SER A 520 -16.16 19.64 -14.79
N ARG A 521 -15.31 20.66 -14.63
CA ARG A 521 -14.66 20.94 -13.34
C ARG A 521 -15.68 21.22 -12.23
N GLY A 522 -16.80 21.86 -12.57
CA GLY A 522 -17.92 22.13 -11.66
C GLY A 522 -18.60 20.84 -11.23
N ALA A 523 -19.06 20.03 -12.18
CA ALA A 523 -19.71 18.75 -11.91
C ALA A 523 -18.81 17.80 -11.10
N ARG A 524 -17.51 17.73 -11.41
CA ARG A 524 -16.54 16.94 -10.63
C ARG A 524 -16.48 17.36 -9.16
N ASN A 525 -16.44 18.66 -8.88
CA ASN A 525 -16.37 19.17 -7.51
C ASN A 525 -17.70 18.95 -6.78
N PHE A 526 -18.82 19.15 -7.47
CA PHE A 526 -20.16 18.86 -6.98
C PHE A 526 -20.31 17.39 -6.59
N LEU A 527 -20.01 16.45 -7.48
CA LEU A 527 -20.10 15.00 -7.24
C LEU A 527 -19.16 14.57 -6.12
N TRP A 528 -17.91 15.04 -6.11
CA TRP A 528 -16.96 14.72 -5.04
C TRP A 528 -17.46 15.18 -3.66
N ARG A 529 -18.03 16.38 -3.56
CA ARG A 529 -18.67 16.88 -2.32
C ARG A 529 -19.91 16.09 -1.96
N ALA A 530 -20.72 15.73 -2.95
CA ALA A 530 -21.95 14.97 -2.79
C ALA A 530 -21.67 13.58 -2.23
N ILE A 531 -20.72 12.84 -2.80
CA ILE A 531 -20.30 11.52 -2.30
C ILE A 531 -19.78 11.62 -0.87
N HIS A 532 -19.06 12.70 -0.51
CA HIS A 532 -18.65 12.93 0.87
C HIS A 532 -19.74 13.42 1.84
N GLY A 533 -20.95 13.72 1.36
CA GLY A 533 -22.00 14.37 2.16
C GLY A 533 -21.59 15.75 2.67
N ALA A 534 -20.80 16.50 1.89
CA ALA A 534 -20.14 17.72 2.31
C ALA A 534 -20.86 19.02 1.91
N HIS A 535 -21.99 18.92 1.22
CA HIS A 535 -22.84 20.06 0.90
C HIS A 535 -23.55 20.57 2.17
N LYS A 536 -23.56 21.89 2.36
CA LYS A 536 -24.22 22.52 3.52
C LYS A 536 -25.72 22.64 3.24
N MET A 537 -26.50 21.68 3.69
CA MET A 537 -27.95 21.62 3.52
C MET A 537 -28.60 20.74 4.58
N GLY A 538 -29.90 20.89 4.78
CA GLY A 538 -30.70 19.98 5.61
C GLY A 538 -30.22 19.89 7.04
N ALA A 539 -30.02 18.66 7.51
CA ALA A 539 -29.61 18.33 8.88
C ALA A 539 -28.32 19.04 9.33
N TYR A 540 -27.47 19.51 8.41
CA TYR A 540 -26.29 20.33 8.75
C TYR A 540 -26.67 21.57 9.57
N PHE A 541 -27.81 22.19 9.27
CA PHE A 541 -28.27 23.42 9.90
C PHE A 541 -29.13 23.21 11.15
N SER A 542 -29.61 21.99 11.41
CA SER A 542 -30.55 21.66 12.50
C SER A 542 -30.12 22.14 13.90
N LYS A 543 -28.81 22.11 14.17
CA LYS A 543 -28.21 22.48 15.47
C LYS A 543 -27.67 23.91 15.51
N MET A 544 -27.83 24.70 14.46
CA MET A 544 -27.39 26.09 14.41
C MET A 544 -28.45 27.03 14.99
N PRO A 545 -28.07 28.22 15.50
CA PRO A 545 -29.05 29.25 15.86
C PRO A 545 -29.75 29.83 14.62
N GLN A 546 -30.79 30.63 14.83
CA GLN A 546 -31.37 31.45 13.76
C GLN A 546 -30.39 32.57 13.34
N PRO A 547 -30.37 32.99 12.06
CA PRO A 547 -31.25 32.55 10.96
C PRO A 547 -30.80 31.27 10.24
N TRP A 548 -29.63 30.71 10.57
CA TRP A 548 -29.06 29.55 9.86
C TRP A 548 -29.92 28.29 9.99
N LYS A 549 -30.61 28.09 11.11
CA LYS A 549 -31.52 26.95 11.31
C LYS A 549 -32.63 26.89 10.26
N ALA A 550 -33.09 28.03 9.74
CA ALA A 550 -34.12 28.07 8.69
C ALA A 550 -33.69 27.36 7.39
N TYR A 551 -32.39 27.20 7.14
CA TYR A 551 -31.84 26.48 5.97
C TYR A 551 -31.90 24.95 6.12
N GLU A 552 -32.44 24.42 7.22
CA GLU A 552 -32.69 22.99 7.38
C GLU A 552 -33.80 22.50 6.45
N LYS A 553 -34.84 23.31 6.25
CA LYS A 553 -36.00 22.95 5.43
C LYS A 553 -35.97 23.68 4.10
N CYS A 554 -36.52 23.06 3.07
CA CYS A 554 -36.82 23.69 1.80
C CYS A 554 -37.72 24.92 2.03
N ALA A 555 -37.44 26.06 1.39
CA ALA A 555 -38.29 27.25 1.51
C ALA A 555 -39.67 27.04 0.88
N THR A 556 -39.75 26.11 -0.08
CA THR A 556 -40.89 25.96 -0.97
C THR A 556 -41.78 24.79 -0.52
N CYS A 557 -41.24 23.57 -0.42
CA CYS A 557 -42.02 22.42 0.08
C CYS A 557 -42.09 22.33 1.61
N GLY A 558 -41.25 23.06 2.36
CA GLY A 558 -41.13 22.92 3.82
C GLY A 558 -40.55 21.59 4.32
N CYS A 559 -40.20 20.68 3.40
CA CYS A 559 -39.62 19.37 3.69
C CYS A 559 -38.11 19.46 3.98
N LEU A 560 -37.51 18.41 4.58
CA LEU A 560 -36.09 18.41 4.94
C LEU A 560 -35.23 18.51 3.66
N GLU A 561 -34.36 19.51 3.57
CA GLU A 561 -33.60 19.75 2.34
C GLU A 561 -32.41 18.78 2.23
N THR A 562 -32.62 17.63 1.59
CA THR A 562 -31.57 16.65 1.27
C THR A 562 -31.10 16.78 -0.18
N LEU A 563 -29.96 16.16 -0.52
CA LEU A 563 -29.51 16.13 -1.91
C LEU A 563 -30.52 15.39 -2.81
N PHE A 564 -31.10 14.29 -2.31
CA PHE A 564 -32.18 13.58 -2.99
C PHE A 564 -33.34 14.52 -3.30
N HIS A 565 -33.83 15.25 -2.29
CA HIS A 565 -34.90 16.21 -2.44
C HIS A 565 -34.59 17.25 -3.53
N VAL A 566 -33.42 17.88 -3.48
CA VAL A 566 -33.02 18.91 -4.45
C VAL A 566 -32.96 18.37 -5.89
N LEU A 567 -32.51 17.13 -6.05
CA LEU A 567 -32.32 16.55 -7.37
C LEU A 567 -33.58 15.91 -7.94
N PHE A 568 -34.52 15.42 -7.13
CA PHE A 568 -35.62 14.58 -7.61
C PHE A 568 -37.03 14.97 -7.12
N GLU A 569 -37.17 15.81 -6.10
CA GLU A 569 -38.49 16.09 -5.50
C GLU A 569 -38.83 17.58 -5.41
N CYS A 570 -37.85 18.47 -5.61
CA CYS A 570 -38.03 19.90 -5.36
C CYS A 570 -38.73 20.57 -6.55
N PRO A 571 -39.93 21.17 -6.36
CA PRO A 571 -40.63 21.83 -7.46
C PRO A 571 -39.83 23.00 -8.06
N ASP A 572 -39.14 23.76 -7.21
CA ASP A 572 -38.33 24.92 -7.62
C ASP A 572 -37.08 24.57 -8.43
N THR A 573 -36.65 23.30 -8.44
CA THR A 573 -35.55 22.88 -9.31
C THR A 573 -36.05 22.38 -10.65
N HIS A 574 -37.37 22.28 -10.87
CA HIS A 574 -37.97 21.77 -12.09
C HIS A 574 -37.44 20.36 -12.44
N SER A 575 -37.13 19.57 -11.40
CA SER A 575 -36.43 18.30 -11.54
C SER A 575 -37.16 17.32 -12.45
N ASP A 576 -38.48 17.25 -12.34
CA ASP A 576 -39.30 16.29 -13.08
C ASP A 576 -39.16 16.51 -14.59
N ARG A 577 -39.39 17.74 -15.04
CA ARG A 577 -39.31 18.10 -16.47
C ARG A 577 -37.90 17.95 -17.02
N ILE A 578 -36.88 18.34 -16.26
CA ILE A 578 -35.48 18.26 -16.69
C ILE A 578 -35.00 16.80 -16.76
N TRP A 579 -35.37 15.96 -15.79
CA TRP A 579 -35.01 14.53 -15.82
C TRP A 579 -35.79 13.75 -16.87
N GLU A 580 -37.03 14.13 -17.18
CA GLU A 580 -37.79 13.60 -18.31
C GLU A 580 -37.05 13.86 -19.62
N SER A 581 -36.67 15.11 -19.90
CA SER A 581 -35.89 15.45 -21.11
C SER A 581 -34.51 14.80 -21.14
N ALA A 582 -33.84 14.65 -19.99
CA ALA A 582 -32.56 13.95 -19.91
C ALA A 582 -32.71 12.43 -20.19
N GLN A 583 -33.78 11.80 -19.70
CA GLN A 583 -34.09 10.39 -19.98
C GLN A 583 -34.51 10.17 -21.42
N GLU A 584 -35.31 11.06 -21.99
CA GLU A 584 -35.69 11.03 -23.41
C GLU A 584 -34.45 11.06 -24.30
N LEU A 585 -33.53 12.01 -24.04
CA LEU A 585 -32.26 12.09 -24.76
C LEU A 585 -31.46 10.79 -24.65
N LEU A 586 -31.35 10.20 -23.45
CA LEU A 586 -30.63 8.94 -23.24
C LEU A 586 -31.33 7.73 -23.90
N TRP A 587 -32.67 7.69 -23.88
CA TRP A 587 -33.48 6.66 -24.52
C TRP A 587 -33.24 6.61 -26.03
N HIS A 588 -33.20 7.79 -26.67
CA HIS A 588 -32.81 7.96 -28.07
C HIS A 588 -31.40 7.45 -28.40
N ARG A 589 -30.54 7.25 -27.40
CA ARG A 589 -29.22 6.60 -27.58
C ARG A 589 -29.22 5.11 -27.25
N GLY A 590 -30.39 4.50 -27.08
CA GLY A 590 -30.52 3.11 -26.63
C GLY A 590 -30.20 2.89 -25.14
N ILE A 591 -30.13 3.96 -24.33
CA ILE A 591 -29.79 3.87 -22.91
C ILE A 591 -31.07 3.86 -22.07
N CYS A 592 -31.67 2.68 -21.91
CA CYS A 592 -32.90 2.49 -21.15
C CYS A 592 -32.64 2.25 -19.66
N LYS A 593 -31.94 3.17 -18.97
CA LYS A 593 -31.58 3.04 -17.56
C LYS A 593 -32.25 4.12 -16.72
N SER A 594 -32.97 3.71 -15.66
CA SER A 594 -33.59 4.65 -14.72
C SER A 594 -32.52 5.40 -13.93
N ILE A 595 -32.79 6.68 -13.66
CA ILE A 595 -31.89 7.56 -12.92
C ILE A 595 -32.37 7.67 -11.47
N ASP A 596 -31.45 7.51 -10.54
CA ASP A 596 -31.63 7.64 -9.09
C ASP A 596 -30.39 8.30 -8.47
N LEU A 597 -30.38 8.52 -7.15
CA LEU A 597 -29.26 9.18 -6.50
C LEU A 597 -27.95 8.39 -6.65
N GLY A 598 -27.98 7.06 -6.52
CA GLY A 598 -26.80 6.21 -6.68
C GLY A 598 -26.19 6.27 -8.09
N THR A 599 -27.02 6.24 -9.14
CA THR A 599 -26.57 6.41 -10.53
C THR A 599 -26.08 7.83 -10.83
N VAL A 600 -26.65 8.87 -10.22
CA VAL A 600 -26.13 10.24 -10.33
C VAL A 600 -24.75 10.36 -9.70
N LEU A 601 -24.60 9.92 -8.45
CA LEU A 601 -23.32 9.97 -7.74
C LEU A 601 -22.27 9.05 -8.39
N GLY A 602 -22.72 7.94 -8.97
CA GLY A 602 -21.91 6.91 -9.62
C GLY A 602 -21.74 7.08 -11.13
N CYS A 603 -22.30 8.11 -11.75
CA CYS A 603 -22.41 8.23 -13.22
C CYS A 603 -21.05 8.12 -13.95
N ALA A 604 -19.97 8.51 -13.28
CA ALA A 604 -18.63 8.41 -13.81
C ALA A 604 -18.12 6.96 -13.96
N SER A 605 -18.70 6.02 -13.20
CA SER A 605 -18.32 4.61 -13.12
C SER A 605 -19.32 3.66 -13.79
N VAL A 606 -20.32 4.21 -14.49
CA VAL A 606 -21.32 3.42 -15.21
C VAL A 606 -20.66 2.49 -16.22
N ARG A 607 -21.22 1.29 -16.39
CA ARG A 607 -20.87 0.37 -17.47
C ARG A 607 -22.12 -0.07 -18.20
N LEU A 608 -22.14 0.08 -19.52
CA LEU A 608 -23.28 -0.28 -20.35
C LEU A 608 -22.84 -1.34 -21.37
N ARG A 609 -23.66 -2.38 -21.55
CA ARG A 609 -23.42 -3.45 -22.53
C ARG A 609 -23.81 -2.94 -23.92
N GLY A 610 -22.98 -3.24 -24.93
CA GLY A 610 -23.34 -3.07 -26.34
C GLY A 610 -23.92 -4.35 -26.96
N ASP A 611 -24.16 -4.34 -28.28
CA ASP A 611 -24.77 -5.44 -29.06
C ASP A 611 -23.98 -6.76 -29.07
N HIS A 612 -22.70 -6.69 -28.71
CA HIS A 612 -21.83 -7.83 -28.48
C HIS A 612 -21.23 -7.65 -27.09
N VAL A 613 -20.84 -8.74 -26.42
CA VAL A 613 -20.32 -8.89 -25.02
C VAL A 613 -19.36 -7.78 -24.50
N TYR A 614 -18.90 -6.88 -25.36
CA TYR A 614 -18.15 -5.66 -25.10
C TYR A 614 -18.99 -4.49 -24.55
N ARG A 615 -18.29 -3.51 -23.99
CA ARG A 615 -18.85 -2.27 -23.42
C ARG A 615 -19.13 -1.24 -24.50
N ASP A 616 -20.25 -0.54 -24.40
CA ASP A 616 -20.52 0.64 -25.23
C ASP A 616 -19.93 1.90 -24.59
N LEU A 617 -18.70 2.23 -25.02
CA LEU A 617 -17.97 3.38 -24.51
C LEU A 617 -18.61 4.73 -24.88
N ALA A 618 -19.37 4.79 -25.97
CA ALA A 618 -20.02 6.01 -26.42
C ALA A 618 -21.28 6.27 -25.60
N ALA A 619 -22.10 5.23 -25.37
CA ALA A 619 -23.25 5.30 -24.48
C ALA A 619 -22.85 5.61 -23.03
N GLU A 620 -21.81 4.97 -22.50
CA GLU A 620 -21.28 5.28 -21.17
C GLU A 620 -20.81 6.74 -21.05
N ARG A 621 -20.20 7.27 -22.11
CA ARG A 621 -19.76 8.67 -22.16
C ARG A 621 -20.96 9.62 -22.20
N ALA A 622 -21.98 9.35 -23.01
CA ALA A 622 -23.20 10.13 -23.07
C ALA A 622 -23.91 10.18 -21.71
N PHE A 623 -24.12 9.01 -21.09
CA PHE A 623 -24.70 8.89 -19.75
C PHE A 623 -23.91 9.70 -18.72
N ARG A 624 -22.58 9.56 -18.70
CA ARG A 624 -21.71 10.30 -17.79
C ARG A 624 -21.87 11.81 -17.95
N ILE A 625 -21.88 12.33 -19.17
CA ILE A 625 -21.98 13.78 -19.42
C ILE A 625 -23.37 14.28 -19.03
N VAL A 626 -24.43 13.69 -19.59
CA VAL A 626 -25.81 14.14 -19.41
C VAL A 626 -26.20 14.09 -17.94
N VAL A 627 -26.01 12.96 -17.26
CA VAL A 627 -26.41 12.80 -15.85
C VAL A 627 -25.65 13.74 -14.92
N SER A 628 -24.33 13.90 -15.13
CA SER A 628 -23.52 14.76 -14.27
C SER A 628 -23.80 16.26 -14.46
N GLU A 629 -24.00 16.70 -15.70
CA GLU A 629 -24.33 18.10 -16.01
C GLU A 629 -25.75 18.44 -15.58
N THR A 630 -26.72 17.54 -15.77
CA THR A 630 -28.09 17.72 -15.30
C THR A 630 -28.14 17.86 -13.77
N ALA A 631 -27.51 16.94 -13.03
CA ALA A 631 -27.49 17.02 -11.56
C ALA A 631 -26.80 18.29 -11.06
N PHE A 632 -25.69 18.70 -11.71
CA PHE A 632 -25.02 19.94 -11.36
C PHE A 632 -25.84 21.19 -11.72
N PHE A 633 -26.62 21.15 -12.82
CA PHE A 633 -27.55 22.21 -13.20
C PHE A 633 -28.68 22.39 -12.18
N LEU A 634 -29.34 21.31 -11.77
CA LEU A 634 -30.38 21.34 -10.73
C LEU A 634 -29.84 21.90 -9.40
N TRP A 635 -28.62 21.49 -9.03
CA TRP A 635 -27.92 22.07 -7.88
C TRP A 635 -27.69 23.58 -8.01
N LYS A 636 -27.34 24.08 -9.20
CA LYS A 636 -27.17 25.52 -9.45
C LYS A 636 -28.49 26.28 -9.33
N LEU A 637 -29.59 25.76 -9.88
CA LEU A 637 -30.92 26.38 -9.74
C LEU A 637 -31.30 26.54 -8.27
N ARG A 638 -31.08 25.49 -7.47
CA ARG A 638 -31.26 25.57 -6.02
C ARG A 638 -30.38 26.65 -5.39
N CYS A 639 -29.11 26.75 -5.77
CA CYS A 639 -28.22 27.78 -5.25
C CYS A 639 -28.64 29.20 -5.66
N GLU A 640 -29.12 29.40 -6.88
CA GLU A 640 -29.66 30.66 -7.39
C GLU A 640 -30.85 31.10 -6.51
N LYS A 641 -31.87 30.24 -6.36
CA LYS A 641 -33.03 30.47 -5.49
C LYS A 641 -32.63 30.75 -4.04
N ARG A 642 -31.78 29.91 -3.45
CA ARG A 642 -31.51 29.89 -2.00
C ARG A 642 -30.46 30.85 -1.51
N ILE A 643 -29.56 31.30 -2.38
CA ILE A 643 -28.41 32.13 -2.00
C ILE A 643 -28.47 33.47 -2.72
N GLN A 644 -28.70 33.48 -4.03
CA GLN A 644 -28.72 34.72 -4.81
C GLN A 644 -30.05 35.47 -4.61
N HIS A 645 -31.16 34.74 -4.56
CA HIS A 645 -32.52 35.30 -4.37
C HIS A 645 -33.12 34.96 -3.00
N ALA A 646 -32.27 34.85 -1.96
CA ALA A 646 -32.70 34.50 -0.61
C ALA A 646 -33.71 35.49 0.00
N GLU A 647 -33.65 36.77 -0.42
CA GLU A 647 -34.54 37.84 0.02
C GLU A 647 -35.79 38.00 -0.86
N GLU A 648 -35.93 37.18 -1.91
CA GLU A 648 -37.05 37.22 -2.87
C GLU A 648 -37.81 35.87 -2.85
N PRO A 649 -38.70 35.64 -1.86
CA PRO A 649 -39.43 34.38 -1.75
C PRO A 649 -40.27 34.03 -2.98
N ALA A 650 -40.74 35.03 -3.72
CA ALA A 650 -41.53 34.87 -4.95
C ALA A 650 -40.69 34.62 -6.21
N TRP A 651 -39.36 34.74 -6.15
CA TRP A 651 -38.50 34.53 -7.31
C TRP A 651 -38.57 33.07 -7.78
N GLY A 652 -38.87 32.84 -9.04
CA GLY A 652 -38.92 31.51 -9.62
C GLY A 652 -38.79 31.62 -11.13
N ILE A 653 -38.49 30.50 -11.79
CA ILE A 653 -38.48 30.43 -13.25
C ILE A 653 -39.60 29.50 -13.71
N SER A 654 -40.01 29.59 -14.97
CA SER A 654 -40.96 28.62 -15.52
C SER A 654 -40.26 27.32 -15.92
N ASP A 655 -41.03 26.25 -16.10
CA ASP A 655 -40.51 24.99 -16.64
C ASP A 655 -39.89 25.19 -18.03
N GLU A 656 -40.47 26.06 -18.87
CA GLU A 656 -39.90 26.36 -20.20
C GLU A 656 -38.55 27.08 -20.10
N ASP A 657 -38.42 28.06 -19.20
CA ASP A 657 -37.17 28.78 -18.96
C ASP A 657 -36.08 27.84 -18.41
N ALA A 658 -36.44 26.99 -17.46
CA ALA A 658 -35.54 25.99 -16.88
C ALA A 658 -35.05 25.01 -17.96
N LEU A 659 -35.97 24.51 -18.79
CA LEU A 659 -35.67 23.63 -19.91
C LEU A 659 -34.78 24.32 -20.95
N ALA A 660 -35.10 25.56 -21.35
CA ALA A 660 -34.31 26.31 -22.31
C ALA A 660 -32.87 26.54 -21.82
N ARG A 661 -32.69 26.89 -20.54
CA ARG A 661 -31.36 27.02 -19.91
C ARG A 661 -30.59 25.69 -19.88
N TRP A 662 -31.28 24.58 -19.58
CA TRP A 662 -30.68 23.24 -19.59
C TRP A 662 -30.29 22.79 -21.00
N THR A 663 -31.15 22.99 -22.00
CA THR A 663 -30.88 22.70 -23.41
C THR A 663 -29.69 23.52 -23.92
N ALA A 664 -29.61 24.81 -23.57
CA ALA A 664 -28.46 25.65 -23.90
C ALA A 664 -27.15 25.13 -23.28
N LEU A 665 -27.20 24.61 -22.05
CA LEU A 665 -26.06 23.96 -21.41
C LEU A 665 -25.59 22.74 -22.20
N LEU A 666 -26.50 21.84 -22.58
CA LEU A 666 -26.14 20.64 -23.34
C LEU A 666 -25.65 20.98 -24.76
N ARG A 667 -26.27 21.94 -25.45
CA ARG A 667 -25.79 22.44 -26.74
C ARG A 667 -24.36 22.95 -26.65
N ASN A 668 -24.02 23.71 -25.60
CA ASN A 668 -22.64 24.15 -25.38
C ASN A 668 -21.68 22.96 -25.19
N ARG A 669 -22.09 21.91 -24.44
CA ARG A 669 -21.29 20.68 -24.31
C ARG A 669 -21.07 19.97 -25.65
N ILE A 670 -22.08 19.90 -26.51
CA ILE A 670 -21.98 19.34 -27.87
C ILE A 670 -21.01 20.18 -28.70
N SER A 671 -21.19 21.50 -28.75
CA SER A 671 -20.31 22.41 -29.51
C SER A 671 -18.86 22.32 -29.04
N MET A 672 -18.61 22.21 -27.74
CA MET A 672 -17.28 21.98 -27.19
C MET A 672 -16.67 20.67 -27.66
N ASP A 673 -17.43 19.57 -27.67
CA ASP A 673 -16.96 18.26 -28.13
C ASP A 673 -16.64 18.26 -29.62
N VAL A 674 -17.47 18.93 -30.44
CA VAL A 674 -17.22 19.14 -31.87
C VAL A 674 -15.93 19.93 -32.07
N LEU A 675 -15.77 21.06 -31.37
CA LEU A 675 -14.54 21.86 -31.43
C LEU A 675 -13.31 21.04 -31.01
N LEU A 676 -13.41 20.29 -29.92
CA LEU A 676 -12.31 19.44 -29.43
C LEU A 676 -12.01 18.27 -30.37
N SER A 677 -12.88 17.94 -31.31
CA SER A 677 -12.65 16.88 -32.30
C SER A 677 -11.78 17.30 -33.50
N ASP A 678 -11.50 18.60 -33.62
CA ASP A 678 -10.63 19.14 -34.68
C ASP A 678 -9.17 18.67 -34.49
N ALA A 679 -8.80 17.67 -35.30
CA ALA A 679 -7.47 17.08 -35.33
C ALA A 679 -6.38 18.05 -35.81
N ASN A 680 -6.73 19.06 -36.62
CA ASN A 680 -5.77 20.06 -37.09
C ASN A 680 -5.41 21.02 -35.95
N ARG A 681 -6.41 21.44 -35.17
CA ARG A 681 -6.23 22.38 -34.06
C ARG A 681 -5.62 21.72 -32.82
N PHE A 682 -6.04 20.51 -32.48
CA PHE A 682 -5.65 19.86 -31.21
C PHE A 682 -4.71 18.67 -31.36
N LYS A 683 -4.41 18.21 -32.59
CA LYS A 683 -3.46 17.12 -32.89
C LYS A 683 -3.75 15.90 -32.01
N ASN A 684 -2.74 15.41 -31.29
CA ASN A 684 -2.82 14.23 -30.41
C ASN A 684 -3.72 14.44 -29.17
N LEU A 685 -4.18 15.66 -28.90
CA LEU A 685 -5.12 15.98 -27.82
C LEU A 685 -6.57 16.06 -28.29
N ALA A 686 -6.83 15.94 -29.59
CA ALA A 686 -8.17 15.98 -30.16
C ALA A 686 -9.01 14.79 -29.66
N LEU A 687 -10.28 15.06 -29.39
CA LEU A 687 -11.29 14.03 -29.22
C LEU A 687 -11.46 13.31 -30.58
N ARG A 688 -11.58 11.98 -30.58
CA ARG A 688 -11.85 11.28 -31.84
C ARG A 688 -13.23 11.70 -32.35
N ALA A 689 -13.31 12.24 -33.56
CA ALA A 689 -14.56 12.67 -34.18
C ALA A 689 -15.62 11.56 -34.17
N GLY A 690 -15.24 10.32 -34.50
CA GLY A 690 -16.15 9.16 -34.40
C GLY A 690 -16.70 8.93 -32.98
N LEU A 691 -15.89 9.12 -31.93
CA LEU A 691 -16.36 9.00 -30.55
C LEU A 691 -17.28 10.16 -30.15
N ALA A 692 -16.99 11.39 -30.57
CA ALA A 692 -17.84 12.56 -30.32
C ALA A 692 -19.20 12.38 -30.99
N ASN A 693 -19.19 12.01 -32.27
CA ASN A 693 -20.36 11.67 -33.07
C ASN A 693 -21.15 10.54 -32.42
N SER A 694 -20.53 9.39 -32.11
CA SER A 694 -21.22 8.31 -31.41
C SER A 694 -21.67 8.67 -29.99
N THR A 695 -21.14 9.72 -29.35
CA THR A 695 -21.64 10.22 -28.04
C THR A 695 -22.90 11.06 -28.19
N TRP A 696 -23.05 11.82 -29.27
CA TRP A 696 -24.21 12.72 -29.47
C TRP A 696 -25.24 12.30 -30.55
N LEU A 697 -24.82 11.72 -31.68
CA LEU A 697 -25.67 11.27 -32.79
C LEU A 697 -26.51 10.03 -32.47
N ASP A 698 -27.83 10.24 -32.43
CA ASP A 698 -28.85 9.21 -32.57
C ASP A 698 -28.94 8.80 -34.07
N VAL A 699 -28.76 7.52 -34.37
CA VAL A 699 -28.74 6.99 -35.75
C VAL A 699 -30.16 6.83 -36.32
N GLU A 700 -31.20 6.97 -35.49
CA GLU A 700 -32.61 6.74 -35.83
C GLU A 700 -33.48 8.00 -35.75
N ASN A 701 -32.94 9.16 -35.35
CA ASN A 701 -33.68 10.42 -35.23
C ASN A 701 -33.41 11.39 -36.41
N PRO A 702 -34.42 11.69 -37.25
CA PRO A 702 -34.31 12.63 -38.37
C PRO A 702 -33.96 14.08 -37.96
N ALA A 703 -34.13 14.45 -36.69
CA ALA A 703 -33.78 15.78 -36.18
C ALA A 703 -32.25 16.02 -36.07
N ASN A 704 -31.43 14.99 -36.28
CA ASN A 704 -29.97 15.14 -36.31
C ASN A 704 -29.43 15.72 -37.63
N ASP A 705 -30.26 15.84 -38.67
CA ASP A 705 -29.89 16.54 -39.91
C ASP A 705 -29.76 18.07 -39.69
N ASP A 706 -30.36 18.62 -38.63
CA ASP A 706 -30.26 20.03 -38.23
C ASP A 706 -29.12 20.32 -37.22
N ILE A 707 -28.35 19.30 -36.83
CA ILE A 707 -27.13 19.46 -36.00
C ILE A 707 -25.89 19.35 -36.92
N ASP A 708 -25.94 20.00 -38.08
CA ASP A 708 -24.75 20.25 -38.88
C ASP A 708 -24.00 21.48 -38.31
N PRO A 709 -22.78 21.33 -37.77
CA PRO A 709 -21.94 22.45 -37.35
C PRO A 709 -21.43 23.32 -38.53
N SER A 710 -21.86 23.05 -39.77
CA SER A 710 -21.53 23.85 -40.96
C SER A 710 -22.37 25.13 -41.14
N LEU A 711 -23.38 25.39 -40.29
CA LEU A 711 -24.06 26.70 -40.27
C LEU A 711 -23.10 27.77 -39.72
N GLU A 712 -22.69 28.66 -40.61
CA GLU A 712 -21.64 29.66 -40.50
C GLU A 712 -21.52 30.40 -39.15
N PRO A 713 -20.31 30.85 -38.75
CA PRO A 713 -20.15 31.78 -37.65
C PRO A 713 -20.80 33.12 -38.01
N GLY A 714 -22.04 33.32 -37.59
CA GLY A 714 -22.67 34.62 -37.51
C GLY A 714 -21.86 35.50 -36.56
N VAL A 715 -20.95 36.29 -37.13
CA VAL A 715 -20.28 37.39 -36.45
C VAL A 715 -21.36 38.38 -36.01
N LEU A 716 -21.69 38.40 -34.72
CA LEU A 716 -22.44 39.49 -34.11
C LEU A 716 -21.43 40.43 -33.43
N VAL A 717 -21.11 41.51 -34.14
CA VAL A 717 -20.35 42.66 -33.65
C VAL A 717 -21.28 43.54 -32.82
N GLY A 718 -20.90 43.84 -31.57
CA GLY A 718 -21.46 44.92 -30.71
C GLY A 718 -22.82 44.61 -30.08
N MET A 719 -23.09 44.84 -28.79
CA MET A 719 -22.56 45.83 -27.85
C MET A 719 -22.47 45.23 -26.44
N GLY A 720 -21.42 45.58 -25.72
CA GLY A 720 -21.21 45.25 -24.31
C GLY A 720 -20.07 46.08 -23.73
N ASP A 721 -20.19 47.41 -23.84
CA ASP A 721 -19.44 48.31 -22.97
C ASP A 721 -20.04 48.21 -21.57
N GLY A 722 -19.24 47.76 -20.60
CA GLY A 722 -19.68 47.64 -19.21
C GLY A 722 -18.68 46.89 -18.37
N HIS A 723 -17.62 47.57 -17.97
CA HIS A 723 -16.61 47.13 -17.01
C HIS A 723 -17.21 46.42 -15.79
N SER A 724 -16.75 45.20 -15.50
CA SER A 724 -16.38 44.81 -14.13
C SER A 724 -15.46 43.60 -14.13
N ILE A 725 -14.20 43.85 -13.77
CA ILE A 725 -13.21 42.87 -13.36
C ILE A 725 -13.74 42.16 -12.10
N GLY A 726 -13.88 40.85 -12.14
CA GLY A 726 -14.28 40.02 -11.00
C GLY A 726 -13.47 38.73 -10.96
N ILE A 727 -12.48 38.72 -10.08
CA ILE A 727 -11.61 37.58 -9.74
C ILE A 727 -12.46 36.45 -9.14
N GLY A 728 -12.26 35.21 -9.63
CA GLY A 728 -12.84 33.98 -9.06
C GLY A 728 -12.18 32.71 -9.57
#